data_AF-A0AAV0I1L4-F1
#
_entry.id   AF-A0AAV0I1L4-F1
#
_cell.length_a   1.000
_cell.length_b   1.000
_cell.length_c   1.000
_cell.angle_alpha   90.00
_cell.angle_beta   90.00
_cell.angle_gamma   90.00
#
_symmetry.space_group_name_H-M   'P 1'
#
loop_
_entity.id
_entity.type
_entity.pdbx_description
1 polymer ?
#
loop_
_entity_poly.entity_id
_entity_poly.type
_entity_poly.pdbx_seq_one_letter_code
_entity_poly.pdbx_strand_id
1 'polypeptide(L)'
;MSNFAKPENALKRAEELIAVGQKQEALQTLHNLITSKRYRAWQKTLERIMFKYVELCVEMRRGRFAKDGLIQYRIVCQQVNVNSLEEVIKHFMHLSTEKAEQARTQAQALEEALDVDDLEADKRPEDLMLSYVSGEKGKDRSDRELVTPWFKFLWETYRTVLEILRNNSKLEALYAMTAHRAFQFCKQYKRTTEFRRLCEIIRNHLANLNKYRDQRDRPDLTAPESLQMYLDTRFEQLKAATELGLWQEAFRSVEDIHGLMCMVKKTPKASLLVVYYAKLTEVFWISSSYLYHAYAWFKLFSLQKSFNKNLSQRDLQLVASAVVLAALAVPPYDTRRASHVELENEKERNLRMSNLIGFNLDPKAESREVLSRAALLSELVSKGVLSCATQEVKDIYHLLEHEFLPVDLGAKVQPLLSKISKLGGKLATISSLQEVQLSQYIPALEKLATLRLLRQVSQVYSTMRIESLSRMIPFFGFAVVERISVDAVKHKFIAMKVNHMKSVVMFGDALLESDGLQNHLALFAESLNKARSMIYPPAKKSSKLSDILPALGETVDKEHKRLLARKSIIEKRKEEQERQLLEMEREQESKRLSEQKRTEEQEQKRLAAEYERLKNQRILREIEERELEEAQAFLEETEKRSKKKGKKAVVEGEKVTKQSLMERALNEQLRERQEMEKKLQKLAKTMDHLERAKREEAAPLIEAAFQQRLVEEKALHEREQQVKLSP
;
A
#
# COMPACT_ATOMS: atom_id res chain seq x y z
N MET A 1 40.61 27.59 -7.50
CA MET A 1 39.22 27.49 -8.00
C MET A 1 39.05 28.44 -9.17
N SER A 2 38.86 27.94 -10.38
CA SER A 2 38.73 28.78 -11.58
C SER A 2 37.34 29.40 -11.63
N ASN A 3 37.24 30.67 -11.23
CA ASN A 3 36.01 31.45 -11.34
C ASN A 3 35.91 32.03 -12.75
N PHE A 4 35.17 31.36 -13.64
CA PHE A 4 34.89 31.90 -14.97
C PHE A 4 33.91 33.07 -14.89
N ALA A 5 34.15 34.12 -15.68
CA ALA A 5 33.26 35.28 -15.82
C ALA A 5 32.14 35.06 -16.85
N LYS A 6 32.38 34.20 -17.85
CA LYS A 6 31.38 33.77 -18.84
C LYS A 6 31.33 32.24 -18.91
N PRO A 7 30.14 31.62 -18.98
CA PRO A 7 30.00 30.16 -19.06
C PRO A 7 30.62 29.57 -20.34
N GLU A 8 30.65 30.34 -21.44
CA GLU A 8 31.29 29.95 -22.71
C GLU A 8 32.78 29.60 -22.54
N ASN A 9 33.48 30.34 -21.68
CA ASN A 9 34.92 30.12 -21.45
C ASN A 9 35.17 28.82 -20.69
N ALA A 10 34.23 28.41 -19.83
CA ALA A 10 34.32 27.13 -19.13
C ALA A 10 34.13 25.95 -20.09
N LEU A 11 33.26 26.08 -21.10
CA LEU A 11 33.06 25.06 -22.13
C LEU A 11 34.32 24.88 -22.97
N LYS A 12 34.89 25.98 -23.49
CA LYS A 12 36.15 25.95 -24.26
C LYS A 12 37.29 25.34 -23.44
N ARG A 13 37.43 25.74 -22.16
CA ARG A 13 38.45 25.17 -21.29
C ARG A 13 38.26 23.67 -21.05
N ALA A 14 37.02 23.21 -20.92
CA ALA A 14 36.74 21.79 -20.81
C ALA A 14 37.10 21.04 -22.09
N GLU A 15 36.81 21.60 -23.27
CA GLU A 15 37.19 21.01 -24.57
C GLU A 15 38.71 20.91 -24.74
N GLU A 16 39.47 21.95 -24.35
CA GLU A 16 40.93 21.92 -24.32
C GLU A 16 41.46 20.80 -23.40
N LEU A 17 40.92 20.68 -22.19
CA LEU A 17 41.31 19.64 -21.24
C LEU A 17 40.96 18.23 -21.76
N ILE A 18 39.84 18.07 -22.46
CA ILE A 18 39.47 16.82 -23.11
C ILE A 18 40.45 16.48 -24.24
N ALA A 19 40.87 17.46 -25.05
CA ALA A 19 41.83 17.26 -26.12
C ALA A 19 43.21 16.79 -25.61
N VAL A 20 43.59 17.24 -24.41
CA VAL A 20 44.83 16.82 -23.72
C VAL A 20 44.64 15.50 -22.95
N GLY A 21 43.44 14.90 -22.96
CA GLY A 21 43.13 13.64 -22.27
C GLY A 21 42.77 13.78 -20.78
N GLN A 22 42.76 15.00 -20.23
CA GLN A 22 42.45 15.30 -18.83
C GLN A 22 40.93 15.38 -18.58
N LYS A 23 40.21 14.29 -18.83
CA LYS A 23 38.73 14.23 -18.73
C LYS A 23 38.20 14.50 -17.32
N GLN A 24 38.94 14.09 -16.28
CA GLN A 24 38.55 14.31 -14.89
C GLN A 24 38.61 15.80 -14.50
N GLU A 25 39.63 16.53 -14.95
CA GLU A 25 39.75 17.97 -14.71
C GLU A 25 38.74 18.77 -15.52
N ALA A 26 38.46 18.34 -16.77
CA ALA A 26 37.39 18.89 -17.59
C ALA A 26 36.03 18.76 -16.88
N LEU A 27 35.71 17.58 -16.36
CA LEU A 27 34.47 17.34 -15.61
C LEU A 27 34.39 18.22 -14.36
N GLN A 28 35.47 18.32 -13.58
CA GLN A 28 35.49 19.15 -12.37
C GLN A 28 35.29 20.64 -12.71
N THR A 29 35.88 21.10 -13.81
CA THR A 29 35.74 22.48 -14.31
C THR A 29 34.28 22.80 -14.62
N LEU A 30 33.59 21.90 -15.33
CA LEU A 30 32.17 22.04 -15.64
C LEU A 30 31.28 21.90 -14.37
N HIS A 31 31.60 20.95 -13.48
CA HIS A 31 30.88 20.74 -12.23
C HIS A 31 30.87 21.99 -11.34
N ASN A 32 32.04 22.62 -11.18
CA ASN A 32 32.18 23.84 -10.39
C ASN A 32 31.37 25.01 -10.97
N LEU A 33 31.20 25.06 -12.29
CA LEU A 33 30.37 26.06 -12.95
C LEU A 33 28.88 25.83 -12.67
N ILE A 34 28.40 24.59 -12.88
CA ILE A 34 26.98 24.21 -12.73
C ILE A 34 26.52 24.35 -11.27
N THR A 35 27.39 24.04 -10.31
CA THR A 35 27.12 24.18 -8.87
C THR A 35 27.31 25.59 -8.33
N SER A 36 27.83 26.52 -9.15
CA SER A 36 28.08 27.89 -8.74
C SER A 36 26.79 28.68 -8.49
N LYS A 37 26.76 29.42 -7.39
CA LYS A 37 25.65 30.34 -7.08
C LYS A 37 25.52 31.50 -8.09
N ARG A 38 26.58 31.78 -8.87
CA ARG A 38 26.62 32.91 -9.82
C ARG A 38 25.74 32.67 -11.04
N TYR A 39 25.57 31.43 -11.47
CA TYR A 39 24.89 31.07 -12.73
C TYR A 39 23.55 30.38 -12.47
N ARG A 40 22.64 31.08 -11.77
CA ARG A 40 21.30 30.56 -11.44
C ARG A 40 20.21 30.88 -12.46
N ALA A 41 20.47 31.77 -13.41
CA ALA A 41 19.56 32.08 -14.50
C ALA A 41 19.87 31.18 -15.70
N TRP A 42 18.83 30.61 -16.31
CA TRP A 42 18.99 29.74 -17.48
C TRP A 42 19.52 30.51 -18.69
N GLN A 43 20.45 29.89 -19.42
CA GLN A 43 21.02 30.40 -20.67
C GLN A 43 21.24 29.22 -21.63
N LYS A 44 21.10 29.43 -22.95
CA LYS A 44 21.30 28.38 -23.97
C LYS A 44 22.72 27.77 -23.93
N THR A 45 23.71 28.53 -23.50
CA THR A 45 25.08 28.02 -23.29
C THR A 45 25.15 27.01 -22.15
N LEU A 46 24.36 27.17 -21.08
CA LEU A 46 24.31 26.21 -19.96
C LEU A 46 23.76 24.86 -20.40
N GLU A 47 22.80 24.83 -21.32
CA GLU A 47 22.28 23.60 -21.91
C GLU A 47 23.37 22.83 -22.66
N ARG A 48 24.16 23.50 -23.51
CA ARG A 48 25.31 22.89 -24.20
C ARG A 48 26.36 22.36 -23.21
N ILE A 49 26.62 23.11 -22.14
CA ILE A 49 27.53 22.70 -21.07
C ILE A 49 26.98 21.45 -20.37
N MET A 50 25.68 21.38 -20.12
CA MET A 50 25.05 20.22 -19.49
C MET A 50 25.11 18.97 -20.37
N PHE A 51 24.91 19.08 -21.68
CA PHE A 51 25.11 17.95 -22.60
C PHE A 51 26.54 17.40 -22.49
N LYS A 52 27.55 18.28 -22.56
CA LYS A 52 28.96 17.86 -22.45
C LYS A 52 29.31 17.32 -21.06
N TYR A 53 28.76 17.91 -20.02
CA TYR A 53 28.94 17.47 -18.64
C TYR A 53 28.41 16.05 -18.42
N VAL A 54 27.20 15.78 -18.94
CA VAL A 54 26.56 14.46 -18.86
C VAL A 54 27.34 13.42 -19.66
N GLU A 55 27.81 13.75 -20.87
CA GLU A 55 28.68 12.87 -21.66
C GLU A 55 29.91 12.42 -20.88
N LEU A 56 30.62 13.37 -20.26
CA LEU A 56 31.80 13.08 -19.44
C LEU A 56 31.44 12.25 -18.19
N CYS A 57 30.28 12.51 -17.57
CA CYS A 57 29.82 11.71 -16.43
C CYS A 57 29.55 10.26 -16.82
N VAL A 58 28.93 10.02 -17.99
CA VAL A 58 28.64 8.66 -18.49
C VAL A 58 29.93 7.94 -18.86
N GLU A 59 30.81 8.59 -19.62
CA GLU A 59 32.06 7.99 -20.08
C GLU A 59 32.95 7.53 -18.91
N MET A 60 33.03 8.34 -17.86
CA MET A 60 33.82 8.01 -16.66
C MET A 60 33.03 7.27 -15.58
N ARG A 61 31.76 6.91 -15.82
CA ARG A 61 30.83 6.27 -14.86
C ARG A 61 30.70 7.02 -13.53
N ARG A 62 30.75 8.36 -13.56
CA ARG A 62 30.65 9.25 -12.39
C ARG A 62 29.20 9.61 -12.05
N GLY A 63 28.41 8.63 -11.63
CA GLY A 63 26.96 8.81 -11.39
C GLY A 63 26.62 9.86 -10.31
N ARG A 64 27.46 10.00 -9.27
CA ARG A 64 27.27 11.03 -8.23
C ARG A 64 27.36 12.45 -8.78
N PHE A 65 28.35 12.70 -9.63
CA PHE A 65 28.51 13.99 -10.32
C PHE A 65 27.30 14.27 -11.22
N ALA A 66 26.81 13.27 -11.96
CA ALA A 66 25.61 13.43 -12.77
C ALA A 66 24.39 13.82 -11.91
N LYS A 67 24.17 13.13 -10.79
CA LYS A 67 23.08 13.43 -9.84
C LYS A 67 23.14 14.87 -9.36
N ASP A 68 24.28 15.28 -8.80
CA ASP A 68 24.43 16.61 -8.21
C ASP A 68 24.28 17.72 -9.26
N GLY A 69 24.88 17.53 -10.44
CA GLY A 69 24.78 18.48 -11.55
C GLY A 69 23.35 18.61 -12.08
N LEU A 70 22.62 17.50 -12.25
CA LEU A 70 21.24 17.52 -12.73
C LEU A 70 20.27 18.10 -11.70
N ILE A 71 20.50 17.91 -10.40
CA ILE A 71 19.69 18.56 -9.35
C ILE A 71 19.86 20.09 -9.43
N GLN A 72 21.10 20.58 -9.56
CA GLN A 72 21.34 22.01 -9.71
C GLN A 72 20.74 22.54 -11.02
N TYR A 73 20.91 21.82 -12.13
CA TYR A 73 20.36 22.22 -13.42
C TYR A 73 18.82 22.26 -13.40
N ARG A 74 18.17 21.32 -12.72
CA ARG A 74 16.72 21.36 -12.48
C ARG A 74 16.31 22.67 -11.80
N ILE A 75 17.02 23.09 -10.75
CA ILE A 75 16.70 24.33 -10.03
C ILE A 75 16.79 25.55 -10.97
N VAL A 76 17.79 25.58 -11.85
CA VAL A 76 17.99 26.66 -12.85
C VAL A 76 16.88 26.67 -13.91
N CYS A 77 16.45 25.51 -14.39
CA CYS A 77 15.48 25.37 -15.47
C CYS A 77 14.01 25.44 -15.03
N GLN A 78 13.70 25.14 -13.77
CA GLN A 78 12.34 24.91 -13.25
C GLN A 78 11.34 26.01 -13.62
N GLN A 79 11.76 27.29 -13.53
CA GLN A 79 10.88 28.44 -13.78
C GLN A 79 10.91 28.94 -15.22
N VAL A 80 12.01 28.69 -15.96
CA VAL A 80 12.28 29.35 -17.24
C VAL A 80 12.06 28.41 -18.43
N ASN A 81 12.71 27.24 -18.43
CA ASN A 81 12.69 26.33 -19.56
C ASN A 81 12.83 24.88 -19.10
N VAL A 82 11.71 24.28 -18.72
CA VAL A 82 11.63 22.88 -18.28
C VAL A 82 11.98 21.90 -19.41
N ASN A 83 11.68 22.25 -20.67
CA ASN A 83 11.98 21.40 -21.83
C ASN A 83 13.49 21.18 -22.00
N SER A 84 14.32 22.17 -21.65
CA SER A 84 15.78 22.00 -21.69
C SER A 84 16.27 20.93 -20.71
N LEU A 85 15.65 20.82 -19.53
CA LEU A 85 15.94 19.73 -18.59
C LEU A 85 15.52 18.37 -19.16
N GLU A 86 14.36 18.32 -19.82
CA GLU A 86 13.85 17.10 -20.47
C GLU A 86 14.82 16.57 -21.53
N GLU A 87 15.32 17.42 -22.42
CA GLU A 87 16.25 17.01 -23.47
C GLU A 87 17.60 16.53 -22.92
N VAL A 88 18.15 17.23 -21.91
CA VAL A 88 19.38 16.79 -21.22
C VAL A 88 19.18 15.43 -20.55
N ILE A 89 18.03 15.18 -19.92
CA ILE A 89 17.71 13.90 -19.27
C ILE A 89 17.53 12.79 -20.30
N LYS A 90 16.86 13.06 -21.43
CA LYS A 90 16.74 12.09 -22.54
C LYS A 90 18.12 11.68 -23.06
N HIS A 91 19.00 12.65 -23.28
CA HIS A 91 20.39 12.39 -23.72
C HIS A 91 21.17 11.58 -22.69
N PHE A 92 21.07 11.92 -21.40
CA PHE A 92 21.73 11.16 -20.33
C PHE A 92 21.32 9.69 -20.31
N MET A 93 20.01 9.42 -20.40
CA MET A 93 19.49 8.06 -20.44
C MET A 93 19.94 7.34 -21.71
N HIS A 94 19.86 7.99 -22.87
CA HIS A 94 20.25 7.41 -24.15
C HIS A 94 21.73 6.97 -24.16
N LEU A 95 22.65 7.87 -23.79
CA LEU A 95 24.08 7.56 -23.71
C LEU A 95 24.38 6.44 -22.71
N SER A 96 23.68 6.43 -21.56
CA SER A 96 23.85 5.37 -20.56
C SER A 96 23.37 4.01 -21.07
N THR A 97 22.26 3.98 -21.81
CA THR A 97 21.74 2.77 -22.45
C THR A 97 22.69 2.29 -23.54
N GLU A 98 23.14 3.17 -24.43
CA GLU A 98 24.05 2.85 -25.52
C GLU A 98 25.37 2.27 -24.99
N LYS A 99 25.95 2.85 -23.93
CA LYS A 99 27.17 2.33 -23.30
C LYS A 99 26.97 0.96 -22.65
N ALA A 100 25.81 0.72 -22.05
CA ALA A 100 25.48 -0.58 -21.48
C ALA A 100 25.28 -1.65 -22.56
N GLU A 101 24.67 -1.29 -23.69
CA GLU A 101 24.52 -2.17 -24.84
C GLU A 101 25.87 -2.46 -25.50
N GLN A 102 26.73 -1.45 -25.70
CA GLN A 102 28.10 -1.62 -26.19
C GLN A 102 28.90 -2.58 -25.31
N ALA A 103 28.84 -2.43 -23.99
CA ALA A 103 29.54 -3.32 -23.06
C ALA A 103 29.04 -4.77 -23.16
N ARG A 104 27.73 -4.95 -23.36
CA ARG A 104 27.14 -6.27 -23.59
C ARG A 104 27.60 -6.88 -24.91
N THR A 105 27.56 -6.12 -26.01
CA THR A 105 28.01 -6.61 -27.32
C THR A 105 29.49 -6.95 -27.29
N GLN A 106 30.31 -6.18 -26.57
CA GLN A 106 31.73 -6.50 -26.37
C GLN A 106 31.93 -7.80 -25.58
N ALA A 107 31.17 -8.02 -24.51
CA ALA A 107 31.24 -9.26 -23.74
C ALA A 107 30.79 -10.48 -24.59
N GLN A 108 29.74 -10.31 -25.40
CA GLN A 108 29.27 -11.35 -26.33
C GLN A 108 30.30 -11.64 -27.43
N ALA A 109 30.90 -10.62 -28.03
CA ALA A 109 31.95 -10.82 -29.04
C ALA A 109 33.21 -11.47 -28.45
N LEU A 110 33.55 -11.16 -27.20
CA LEU A 110 34.65 -11.82 -26.49
C LEU A 110 34.32 -13.29 -26.22
N GLU A 111 33.09 -13.59 -25.84
CA GLU A 111 32.61 -14.97 -25.67
C GLU A 111 32.67 -15.73 -27.00
N GLU A 112 32.13 -15.18 -28.09
CA GLU A 112 32.17 -15.80 -29.42
C GLU A 112 33.61 -16.01 -29.92
N ALA A 113 34.53 -15.10 -29.62
CA ALA A 113 35.94 -15.26 -29.95
C ALA A 113 36.63 -16.35 -29.11
N LEU A 114 36.20 -16.54 -27.85
CA LEU A 114 36.72 -17.58 -26.95
C LEU A 114 36.09 -18.96 -27.21
N ASP A 115 34.86 -19.01 -27.77
CA ASP A 115 34.13 -20.25 -28.12
C ASP A 115 34.67 -20.91 -29.41
N VAL A 116 35.56 -20.22 -30.15
CA VAL A 116 36.16 -20.71 -31.40
C VAL A 116 37.48 -21.49 -31.19
N ASP A 117 38.06 -21.49 -29.99
CA ASP A 117 39.32 -22.20 -29.73
C ASP A 117 39.23 -23.18 -28.53
N ASP A 118 39.26 -24.47 -28.89
CA ASP A 118 39.75 -25.63 -28.11
C ASP A 118 38.79 -26.34 -27.14
N LEU A 119 38.22 -27.46 -27.61
CA LEU A 119 37.46 -28.45 -26.81
C LEU A 119 38.29 -29.08 -25.66
N GLU A 120 39.62 -28.88 -25.63
CA GLU A 120 40.49 -29.32 -24.52
C GLU A 120 40.64 -28.27 -23.40
N ALA A 121 40.24 -27.00 -23.63
CA ALA A 121 40.34 -25.93 -22.63
C ALA A 121 39.26 -25.98 -21.53
N ASP A 122 38.14 -26.67 -21.78
CA ASP A 122 37.04 -26.90 -20.81
C ASP A 122 37.46 -27.73 -19.58
N LYS A 123 38.69 -28.23 -19.54
CA LYS A 123 39.23 -29.09 -18.46
C LYS A 123 40.39 -28.45 -17.71
N ARG A 124 40.48 -27.11 -17.66
CA ARG A 124 41.44 -26.47 -16.75
C ARG A 124 41.09 -26.84 -15.31
N PRO A 125 42.05 -27.34 -14.50
CA PRO A 125 41.79 -27.72 -13.11
C PRO A 125 41.15 -26.60 -12.29
N GLU A 126 41.47 -25.35 -12.61
CA GLU A 126 40.93 -24.13 -12.00
C GLU A 126 39.42 -23.95 -12.28
N ASP A 127 38.97 -24.16 -13.52
CA ASP A 127 37.55 -24.06 -13.88
C ASP A 127 36.73 -25.20 -13.29
N LEU A 128 37.31 -26.40 -13.23
CA LEU A 128 36.70 -27.53 -12.55
C LEU A 128 36.54 -27.24 -11.05
N MET A 129 37.59 -26.75 -10.38
CA MET A 129 37.52 -26.36 -8.96
C MET A 129 36.47 -25.26 -8.72
N LEU A 130 36.40 -24.25 -9.58
CA LEU A 130 35.41 -23.19 -9.45
C LEU A 130 33.98 -23.69 -9.71
N SER A 131 33.79 -24.68 -10.60
CA SER A 131 32.49 -25.31 -10.84
C SER A 131 31.96 -26.12 -9.64
N TYR A 132 32.87 -26.70 -8.83
CA TYR A 132 32.51 -27.37 -7.57
C TYR A 132 32.11 -26.41 -6.45
N VAL A 133 32.63 -25.17 -6.47
CA VAL A 133 32.34 -24.15 -5.44
C VAL A 133 31.16 -23.26 -5.85
N SER A 134 31.04 -22.92 -7.13
CA SER A 134 30.01 -22.05 -7.68
C SER A 134 29.49 -22.62 -9.00
N GLY A 135 28.16 -22.66 -9.17
CA GLY A 135 27.54 -23.02 -10.45
C GLY A 135 27.70 -21.96 -11.55
N GLU A 136 28.47 -20.89 -11.31
CA GLU A 136 28.71 -19.79 -12.26
C GLU A 136 29.67 -20.23 -13.38
N LYS A 137 29.18 -20.14 -14.63
CA LYS A 137 29.95 -20.48 -15.84
C LYS A 137 30.92 -19.35 -16.22
N GLY A 138 31.87 -19.61 -17.12
CA GLY A 138 32.79 -18.60 -17.65
C GLY A 138 32.09 -17.34 -18.17
N LYS A 139 30.97 -17.51 -18.88
CA LYS A 139 30.08 -16.42 -19.33
C LYS A 139 29.56 -15.53 -18.18
N ASP A 140 29.13 -16.13 -17.08
CA ASP A 140 28.60 -15.37 -15.94
C ASP A 140 29.71 -14.52 -15.29
N ARG A 141 30.97 -14.97 -15.34
CA ARG A 141 32.13 -14.23 -14.83
C ARG A 141 32.51 -13.05 -15.73
N SER A 142 32.58 -13.25 -17.05
CA SER A 142 32.86 -12.16 -18.00
C SER A 142 31.76 -11.09 -17.99
N ASP A 143 30.48 -11.51 -17.92
CA ASP A 143 29.35 -10.60 -17.74
C ASP A 143 29.43 -9.84 -16.39
N ARG A 144 29.97 -10.46 -15.35
CA ARG A 144 30.14 -9.82 -14.04
C ARG A 144 31.25 -8.77 -14.02
N GLU A 145 32.30 -8.96 -14.82
CA GLU A 145 33.42 -8.03 -14.92
C GLU A 145 33.12 -6.86 -15.87
N LEU A 146 32.65 -7.16 -17.08
CA LEU A 146 32.49 -6.15 -18.15
C LEU A 146 31.10 -5.51 -18.13
N VAL A 147 30.03 -6.31 -18.06
CA VAL A 147 28.66 -5.84 -18.28
C VAL A 147 28.02 -5.30 -16.98
N THR A 148 28.20 -6.01 -15.88
CA THR A 148 27.56 -5.69 -14.60
C THR A 148 27.87 -4.28 -14.07
N PRO A 149 29.09 -3.72 -14.19
CA PRO A 149 29.34 -2.34 -13.81
C PRO A 149 28.52 -1.32 -14.61
N TRP A 150 28.33 -1.56 -15.92
CA TRP A 150 27.50 -0.71 -16.77
C TRP A 150 26.01 -0.87 -16.48
N PHE A 151 25.53 -2.07 -16.20
CA PHE A 151 24.15 -2.28 -15.76
C PHE A 151 23.85 -1.64 -14.41
N LYS A 152 24.80 -1.69 -13.46
CA LYS A 152 24.69 -0.96 -12.19
C LYS A 152 24.63 0.54 -12.45
N PHE A 153 25.51 1.07 -13.30
CA PHE A 153 25.51 2.49 -13.65
C PHE A 153 24.18 2.91 -14.31
N LEU A 154 23.69 2.15 -15.29
CA LEU A 154 22.42 2.40 -15.98
C LEU A 154 21.22 2.34 -15.03
N TRP A 155 21.20 1.35 -14.12
CA TRP A 155 20.18 1.28 -13.07
C TRP A 155 20.20 2.52 -12.17
N GLU A 156 21.38 2.95 -11.71
CA GLU A 156 21.46 4.17 -10.89
C GLU A 156 21.15 5.45 -11.67
N THR A 157 21.38 5.47 -12.98
CA THR A 157 20.89 6.53 -13.88
C THR A 157 19.37 6.59 -13.85
N TYR A 158 18.66 5.47 -14.08
CA TYR A 158 17.19 5.45 -14.01
C TYR A 158 16.68 5.89 -12.64
N ARG A 159 17.26 5.36 -11.56
CA ARG A 159 16.89 5.76 -10.19
C ARG A 159 17.08 7.25 -9.95
N THR A 160 18.21 7.80 -10.35
CA THR A 160 18.55 9.23 -10.19
C THR A 160 17.59 10.10 -10.98
N VAL A 161 17.29 9.74 -12.23
CA VAL A 161 16.34 10.46 -13.07
C VAL A 161 14.94 10.46 -12.44
N LEU A 162 14.43 9.31 -11.97
CA LEU A 162 13.13 9.23 -11.29
C LEU A 162 13.09 10.09 -10.02
N GLU A 163 14.18 10.14 -9.26
CA GLU A 163 14.29 10.98 -8.05
C GLU A 163 14.27 12.48 -8.39
N ILE A 164 14.90 12.89 -9.51
CA ILE A 164 14.94 14.28 -9.99
C ILE A 164 13.56 14.70 -10.52
N LEU A 165 12.88 13.83 -11.26
CA LEU A 165 11.62 14.13 -11.94
C LEU A 165 10.37 14.03 -11.04
N ARG A 166 10.48 13.47 -9.83
CA ARG A 166 9.33 13.27 -8.94
C ARG A 166 8.61 14.58 -8.59
N ASN A 167 7.29 14.47 -8.36
CA ASN A 167 6.42 15.54 -7.88
C ASN A 167 6.45 16.82 -8.74
N ASN A 168 6.59 16.71 -10.05
CA ASN A 168 6.53 17.85 -10.96
C ASN A 168 5.53 17.55 -12.09
N SER A 169 4.45 18.33 -12.17
CA SER A 169 3.36 18.14 -13.11
C SER A 169 3.78 18.28 -14.58
N LYS A 170 4.76 19.14 -14.87
CA LYS A 170 5.27 19.35 -16.24
C LYS A 170 6.15 18.21 -16.74
N LEU A 171 6.66 17.36 -15.84
CA LEU A 171 7.61 16.29 -16.16
C LEU A 171 7.03 14.89 -15.97
N GLU A 172 5.71 14.76 -15.75
CA GLU A 172 5.03 13.49 -15.54
C GLU A 172 5.23 12.50 -16.70
N ALA A 173 5.12 13.00 -17.94
CA ALA A 173 5.31 12.17 -19.14
C ALA A 173 6.73 11.59 -19.21
N LEU A 174 7.74 12.42 -18.91
CA LEU A 174 9.13 11.97 -18.87
C LEU A 174 9.38 10.98 -17.72
N TYR A 175 8.79 11.23 -16.55
CA TYR A 175 8.85 10.32 -15.40
C TYR A 175 8.27 8.94 -15.74
N ALA A 176 7.07 8.91 -16.35
CA ALA A 176 6.43 7.67 -16.78
C ALA A 176 7.26 6.93 -17.82
N MET A 177 7.79 7.64 -18.83
CA MET A 177 8.70 7.09 -19.84
C MET A 177 9.96 6.47 -19.20
N THR A 178 10.59 7.16 -18.26
CA THR A 178 11.75 6.65 -17.53
C THR A 178 11.40 5.39 -16.73
N ALA A 179 10.25 5.37 -16.05
CA ALA A 179 9.80 4.19 -15.31
C ALA A 179 9.56 2.99 -16.25
N HIS A 180 8.91 3.20 -17.40
CA HIS A 180 8.68 2.16 -18.39
C HIS A 180 9.98 1.60 -18.95
N ARG A 181 10.94 2.47 -19.31
CA ARG A 181 12.28 2.05 -19.76
C ARG A 181 13.03 1.27 -18.68
N ALA A 182 12.92 1.69 -17.43
CA ALA A 182 13.54 0.97 -16.31
C ALA A 182 12.91 -0.41 -16.08
N PHE A 183 11.59 -0.56 -16.23
CA PHE A 183 10.92 -1.87 -16.22
C PHE A 183 11.39 -2.75 -17.38
N GLN A 184 11.47 -2.20 -18.59
CA GLN A 184 11.98 -2.92 -19.77
C GLN A 184 13.43 -3.37 -19.58
N PHE A 185 14.30 -2.50 -19.06
CA PHE A 185 15.67 -2.85 -18.67
C PHE A 185 15.68 -4.03 -17.68
N CYS A 186 14.90 -3.94 -16.60
CA CYS A 186 14.83 -5.02 -15.62
C CYS A 186 14.31 -6.33 -16.22
N LYS A 187 13.34 -6.26 -17.14
CA LYS A 187 12.78 -7.40 -17.86
C LYS A 187 13.81 -8.03 -18.80
N GLN A 188 14.41 -7.24 -19.69
CA GLN A 188 15.33 -7.67 -20.73
C GLN A 188 16.56 -8.36 -20.16
N TYR A 189 17.10 -7.85 -19.05
CA TYR A 189 18.30 -8.38 -18.41
C TYR A 189 18.01 -9.19 -17.14
N LYS A 190 16.74 -9.57 -16.90
CA LYS A 190 16.28 -10.39 -15.76
C LYS A 190 16.76 -9.90 -14.39
N ARG A 191 16.84 -8.57 -14.19
CA ARG A 191 17.32 -7.91 -12.96
C ARG A 191 16.20 -7.80 -11.92
N THR A 192 15.88 -8.93 -11.27
CA THR A 192 14.75 -9.02 -10.33
C THR A 192 14.94 -8.19 -9.05
N THR A 193 16.17 -8.01 -8.57
CA THR A 193 16.48 -7.20 -7.38
C THR A 193 16.21 -5.72 -7.59
N GLU A 194 16.68 -5.17 -8.71
CA GLU A 194 16.44 -3.80 -9.13
C GLU A 194 14.96 -3.56 -9.41
N PHE A 195 14.28 -4.52 -10.02
CA PHE A 195 12.83 -4.43 -10.25
C PHE A 195 12.05 -4.25 -8.94
N ARG A 196 12.31 -5.06 -7.91
CA ARG A 196 11.66 -4.90 -6.58
C ARG A 196 11.95 -3.52 -5.98
N ARG A 197 13.20 -3.04 -6.08
CA ARG A 197 13.59 -1.70 -5.61
C ARG A 197 12.87 -0.60 -6.38
N LEU A 198 12.70 -0.76 -7.69
CA LEU A 198 11.99 0.17 -8.55
C LEU A 198 10.53 0.30 -8.14
N CYS A 199 9.82 -0.83 -7.96
CA CYS A 199 8.44 -0.82 -7.48
C CYS A 199 8.31 -0.05 -6.17
N GLU A 200 9.22 -0.28 -5.22
CA GLU A 200 9.22 0.40 -3.92
C GLU A 200 9.51 1.91 -4.05
N ILE A 201 10.43 2.31 -4.93
CA ILE A 201 10.68 3.73 -5.23
C ILE A 201 9.40 4.40 -5.75
N ILE A 202 8.69 3.77 -6.70
CA ILE A 202 7.49 4.38 -7.29
C ILE A 202 6.33 4.38 -6.28
N ARG A 203 6.23 3.42 -5.36
CA ARG A 203 5.27 3.48 -4.23
C ARG A 203 5.60 4.63 -3.30
N ASN A 204 6.86 4.78 -2.90
CA ASN A 204 7.32 5.88 -2.04
C ASN A 204 7.09 7.25 -2.69
N HIS A 205 7.29 7.37 -4.00
CA HIS A 205 7.00 8.61 -4.73
C HIS A 205 5.51 8.96 -4.69
N LEU A 206 4.62 7.98 -4.90
CA LEU A 206 3.17 8.18 -4.79
C LEU A 206 2.73 8.50 -3.35
N ALA A 207 3.30 7.82 -2.36
CA ALA A 207 3.03 8.11 -0.94
C ALA A 207 3.47 9.55 -0.57
N ASN A 208 4.64 9.98 -1.03
CA ASN A 208 5.13 11.34 -0.85
C ASN A 208 4.23 12.37 -1.53
N LEU A 209 3.75 12.08 -2.75
CA LEU A 209 2.80 12.92 -3.45
C LEU A 209 1.51 13.11 -2.62
N ASN A 210 1.03 12.08 -1.93
CA ASN A 210 -0.15 12.16 -1.08
C ASN A 210 0.08 12.90 0.24
N LYS A 211 1.29 12.77 0.82
CA LYS A 211 1.69 13.40 2.09
C LYS A 211 1.85 14.92 1.95
N TYR A 212 2.44 15.40 0.85
CA TYR A 212 2.75 16.81 0.65
C TYR A 212 1.79 17.46 -0.35
N ARG A 213 0.55 17.70 0.08
CA ARG A 213 -0.52 18.18 -0.81
C ARG A 213 -0.33 19.62 -1.30
N ASP A 214 0.32 20.47 -0.51
CA ASP A 214 0.43 21.92 -0.73
C ASP A 214 1.63 22.34 -1.60
N GLN A 215 2.36 21.39 -2.20
CA GLN A 215 3.52 21.70 -3.04
C GLN A 215 3.09 22.40 -4.35
N ARG A 216 3.78 23.50 -4.70
CA ARG A 216 3.66 24.13 -6.02
C ARG A 216 4.17 23.17 -7.11
N ASP A 217 3.53 23.17 -8.27
CA ASP A 217 3.80 22.27 -9.41
C ASP A 217 3.53 20.76 -9.14
N ARG A 218 2.72 20.42 -8.14
CA ARG A 218 2.37 19.02 -7.82
C ARG A 218 1.46 18.41 -8.91
N PRO A 219 1.71 17.15 -9.33
CA PRO A 219 0.77 16.35 -10.11
C PRO A 219 -0.63 16.27 -9.49
N ASP A 220 -1.66 16.59 -10.27
CA ASP A 220 -3.05 16.49 -9.84
C ASP A 220 -3.65 15.14 -10.28
N LEU A 221 -3.80 14.21 -9.34
CA LEU A 221 -4.39 12.90 -9.61
C LEU A 221 -5.89 12.96 -9.96
N THR A 222 -6.57 14.09 -9.73
CA THR A 222 -7.96 14.25 -10.17
C THR A 222 -8.06 14.52 -11.67
N ALA A 223 -7.00 15.04 -12.28
CA ALA A 223 -6.89 15.25 -13.71
C ALA A 223 -6.79 13.90 -14.43
N PRO A 224 -7.59 13.68 -15.50
CA PRO A 224 -7.67 12.38 -16.16
C PRO A 224 -6.36 11.98 -16.86
N GLU A 225 -5.62 12.94 -17.39
CA GLU A 225 -4.35 12.70 -18.09
C GLU A 225 -3.26 12.24 -17.12
N SER A 226 -3.07 12.97 -16.01
CA SER A 226 -2.14 12.57 -14.95
C SER A 226 -2.52 11.20 -14.38
N LEU A 227 -3.79 10.98 -14.01
CA LEU A 227 -4.23 9.67 -13.50
C LEU A 227 -3.93 8.54 -14.50
N GLN A 228 -4.18 8.77 -15.79
CA GLN A 228 -3.91 7.80 -16.85
C GLN A 228 -2.42 7.44 -16.89
N MET A 229 -1.50 8.41 -16.79
CA MET A 229 -0.05 8.13 -16.77
C MET A 229 0.35 7.26 -15.56
N TYR A 230 -0.15 7.58 -14.36
CA TYR A 230 0.14 6.79 -13.17
C TYR A 230 -0.42 5.36 -13.27
N LEU A 231 -1.63 5.20 -13.81
CA LEU A 231 -2.22 3.90 -14.06
C LEU A 231 -1.41 3.13 -15.09
N ASP A 232 -1.06 3.73 -16.22
CA ASP A 232 -0.27 3.08 -17.28
C ASP A 232 1.08 2.59 -16.75
N THR A 233 1.76 3.38 -15.91
CA THR A 233 3.00 2.95 -15.22
C THR A 233 2.77 1.76 -14.30
N ARG A 234 1.65 1.70 -13.56
CA ARG A 234 1.32 0.56 -12.70
C ARG A 234 0.92 -0.68 -13.49
N PHE A 235 0.23 -0.51 -14.61
CA PHE A 235 -0.09 -1.60 -15.52
C PHE A 235 1.17 -2.20 -16.14
N GLU A 236 2.12 -1.35 -16.53
CA GLU A 236 3.40 -1.84 -17.06
C GLU A 236 4.23 -2.52 -15.97
N GLN A 237 4.22 -2.01 -14.74
CA GLN A 237 4.78 -2.66 -13.56
C GLN A 237 4.19 -4.06 -13.36
N LEU A 238 2.86 -4.20 -13.42
CA LEU A 238 2.17 -5.49 -13.28
C LEU A 238 2.57 -6.48 -14.39
N LYS A 239 2.58 -6.04 -15.66
CA LYS A 239 2.98 -6.90 -16.79
C LYS A 239 4.42 -7.39 -16.60
N ALA A 240 5.36 -6.49 -16.35
CA ALA A 240 6.76 -6.83 -16.17
C ALA A 240 6.96 -7.76 -14.95
N ALA A 241 6.22 -7.56 -13.86
CA ALA A 241 6.27 -8.45 -12.69
C ALA A 241 5.80 -9.88 -13.02
N THR A 242 4.71 -10.02 -13.79
CA THR A 242 4.21 -11.33 -14.21
C THR A 242 5.18 -12.05 -15.16
N GLU A 243 5.79 -11.34 -16.10
CA GLU A 243 6.76 -11.93 -17.05
C GLU A 243 8.09 -12.31 -16.38
N LEU A 244 8.50 -11.59 -15.33
CA LEU A 244 9.65 -11.94 -14.50
C LEU A 244 9.36 -13.06 -13.49
N GLY A 245 8.10 -13.54 -13.39
CA GLY A 245 7.69 -14.55 -12.41
C GLY A 245 7.70 -14.05 -10.96
N LEU A 246 7.64 -12.74 -10.74
CA LEU A 246 7.65 -12.12 -9.41
C LEU A 246 6.24 -11.98 -8.86
N TRP A 247 5.59 -13.12 -8.57
CA TRP A 247 4.15 -13.18 -8.23
C TRP A 247 3.74 -12.36 -7.01
N GLN A 248 4.60 -12.24 -5.99
CA GLN A 248 4.34 -11.38 -4.83
C GLN A 248 4.32 -9.89 -5.21
N GLU A 249 5.26 -9.44 -6.04
CA GLU A 249 5.26 -8.05 -6.52
C GLU A 249 4.15 -7.82 -7.55
N ALA A 250 3.79 -8.81 -8.36
CA ALA A 250 2.63 -8.73 -9.24
C ALA A 250 1.36 -8.50 -8.41
N PHE A 251 1.16 -9.27 -7.34
CA PHE A 251 0.03 -9.07 -6.42
C PHE A 251 0.06 -7.69 -5.77
N ARG A 252 1.20 -7.24 -5.21
CA ARG A 252 1.32 -5.86 -4.67
C ARG A 252 1.02 -4.79 -5.72
N SER A 253 1.39 -5.01 -6.98
CA SER A 253 1.09 -4.09 -8.08
C SER A 253 -0.40 -4.02 -8.40
N VAL A 254 -1.13 -5.13 -8.28
CA VAL A 254 -2.60 -5.16 -8.36
C VAL A 254 -3.20 -4.28 -7.25
N GLU A 255 -2.67 -4.37 -6.03
CA GLU A 255 -3.11 -3.53 -4.90
C GLU A 255 -2.80 -2.06 -5.12
N ASP A 256 -1.64 -1.75 -5.69
CA ASP A 256 -1.26 -0.38 -6.05
C ASP A 256 -2.24 0.22 -7.08
N ILE A 257 -2.67 -0.57 -8.08
CA ILE A 257 -3.68 -0.17 -9.08
C ILE A 257 -5.03 0.06 -8.41
N HIS A 258 -5.49 -0.90 -7.61
CA HIS A 258 -6.77 -0.79 -6.90
C HIS A 258 -6.77 0.41 -5.94
N GLY A 259 -5.68 0.63 -5.21
CA GLY A 259 -5.50 1.78 -4.33
C GLY A 259 -5.63 3.11 -5.06
N LEU A 260 -5.01 3.24 -6.25
CA LEU A 260 -5.18 4.42 -7.11
C LEU A 260 -6.63 4.63 -7.55
N MET A 261 -7.34 3.55 -7.92
CA MET A 261 -8.76 3.61 -8.29
C MET A 261 -9.62 4.13 -7.13
N CYS A 262 -9.38 3.62 -5.92
CA CYS A 262 -10.09 4.03 -4.71
C CYS A 262 -9.78 5.48 -4.32
N MET A 263 -8.53 5.92 -4.45
CA MET A 263 -8.11 7.28 -4.11
C MET A 263 -8.84 8.35 -4.94
N VAL A 264 -9.00 8.12 -6.24
CA VAL A 264 -9.60 9.11 -7.16
C VAL A 264 -11.11 8.89 -7.36
N LYS A 265 -11.65 7.76 -6.89
CA LYS A 265 -13.06 7.37 -7.10
C LYS A 265 -13.48 7.41 -8.59
N LYS A 266 -12.52 7.18 -9.50
CA LYS A 266 -12.74 7.11 -10.95
C LYS A 266 -12.33 5.74 -11.46
N THR A 267 -13.19 5.12 -12.26
CA THR A 267 -12.89 3.84 -12.91
C THR A 267 -11.99 4.05 -14.12
N PRO A 268 -10.89 3.29 -14.27
CA PRO A 268 -10.03 3.33 -15.45
C PRO A 268 -10.78 2.99 -16.74
N LYS A 269 -10.14 3.29 -17.88
CA LYS A 269 -10.63 2.88 -19.20
C LYS A 269 -10.84 1.35 -19.25
N ALA A 270 -11.92 0.92 -19.91
CA ALA A 270 -12.28 -0.50 -20.00
C ALA A 270 -11.13 -1.36 -20.58
N SER A 271 -10.37 -0.85 -21.55
CA SER A 271 -9.20 -1.52 -22.13
C SER A 271 -8.13 -1.88 -21.09
N LEU A 272 -7.86 -0.99 -20.13
CA LEU A 272 -6.93 -1.25 -19.05
C LEU A 272 -7.49 -2.26 -18.03
N LEU A 273 -8.79 -2.19 -17.74
CA LEU A 273 -9.44 -3.13 -16.84
C LEU A 273 -9.46 -4.57 -17.41
N VAL A 274 -9.53 -4.73 -18.73
CA VAL A 274 -9.33 -6.04 -19.38
C VAL A 274 -7.95 -6.61 -19.03
N VAL A 275 -6.89 -5.80 -19.15
CA VAL A 275 -5.52 -6.22 -18.81
C VAL A 275 -5.40 -6.53 -17.31
N TYR A 276 -6.02 -5.71 -16.46
CA TYR A 276 -6.07 -5.90 -15.01
C TYR A 276 -6.61 -7.29 -14.65
N TYR A 277 -7.84 -7.60 -15.08
CA TYR A 277 -8.48 -8.86 -14.73
C TYR A 277 -7.79 -10.06 -15.38
N ALA A 278 -7.28 -9.92 -16.60
CA ALA A 278 -6.53 -10.98 -17.22
C ALA A 278 -5.25 -11.32 -16.43
N LYS A 279 -4.45 -10.33 -16.02
CA LYS A 279 -3.29 -10.58 -15.15
C LYS A 279 -3.68 -11.08 -13.76
N LEU A 280 -4.82 -10.64 -13.23
CA LEU A 280 -5.36 -11.14 -11.98
C LEU A 280 -5.71 -12.64 -12.04
N THR A 281 -6.22 -13.14 -13.18
CA THR A 281 -6.46 -14.57 -13.37
C THR A 281 -5.17 -15.39 -13.27
N GLU A 282 -4.07 -14.93 -13.88
CA GLU A 282 -2.75 -15.58 -13.79
C GLU A 282 -2.25 -15.63 -12.34
N VAL A 283 -2.29 -14.49 -11.64
CA VAL A 283 -1.85 -14.37 -10.24
C VAL A 283 -2.62 -15.34 -9.32
N PHE A 284 -3.95 -15.38 -9.45
CA PHE A 284 -4.77 -16.26 -8.60
C PHE A 284 -4.60 -17.74 -8.92
N TRP A 285 -4.36 -18.08 -10.19
CA TRP A 285 -4.06 -19.46 -10.57
C TRP A 285 -2.79 -19.97 -9.88
N ILE A 286 -1.71 -19.17 -9.93
CA ILE A 286 -0.41 -19.55 -9.37
C ILE A 286 -0.45 -19.58 -7.85
N SER A 287 -1.22 -18.69 -7.22
CA SER A 287 -1.48 -18.75 -5.78
C SER A 287 -2.36 -19.93 -5.34
N SER A 288 -2.82 -20.77 -6.26
CA SER A 288 -3.78 -21.86 -6.03
C SER A 288 -5.11 -21.40 -5.40
N SER A 289 -5.49 -20.14 -5.64
CA SER A 289 -6.75 -19.56 -5.17
C SER A 289 -7.81 -19.64 -6.26
N TYR A 290 -8.24 -20.87 -6.58
CA TYR A 290 -9.12 -21.17 -7.72
C TYR A 290 -10.46 -20.42 -7.69
N LEU A 291 -11.00 -20.17 -6.49
CA LEU A 291 -12.25 -19.42 -6.34
C LEU A 291 -12.11 -17.98 -6.86
N TYR A 292 -11.09 -17.26 -6.42
CA TYR A 292 -10.84 -15.88 -6.87
C TYR A 292 -10.44 -15.84 -8.34
N HIS A 293 -9.71 -16.84 -8.81
CA HIS A 293 -9.41 -17.02 -10.22
C HIS A 293 -10.69 -17.09 -11.08
N ALA A 294 -11.66 -17.90 -10.67
CA ALA A 294 -12.94 -18.02 -11.38
C ALA A 294 -13.76 -16.72 -11.34
N TYR A 295 -13.78 -16.01 -10.21
CA TYR A 295 -14.42 -14.69 -10.10
C TYR A 295 -13.73 -13.62 -10.96
N ALA A 296 -12.40 -13.62 -11.05
CA ALA A 296 -11.65 -12.73 -11.92
C ALA A 296 -11.96 -12.98 -13.41
N TRP A 297 -12.04 -14.25 -13.81
CA TRP A 297 -12.52 -14.63 -15.15
C TRP A 297 -13.94 -14.13 -15.42
N PHE A 298 -14.85 -14.29 -14.45
CA PHE A 298 -16.23 -13.85 -14.60
C PHE A 298 -16.35 -12.31 -14.74
N LYS A 299 -15.55 -11.53 -14.01
CA LYS A 299 -15.44 -10.08 -14.23
C LYS A 299 -14.88 -9.74 -15.60
N LEU A 300 -13.83 -10.45 -16.04
CA LEU A 300 -13.24 -10.27 -17.37
C LEU A 300 -14.28 -10.51 -18.47
N PHE A 301 -15.03 -11.61 -18.39
CA PHE A 301 -16.13 -11.92 -19.31
C PHE A 301 -17.19 -10.84 -19.34
N SER A 302 -17.66 -10.42 -18.16
CA SER A 302 -18.70 -9.40 -18.03
C SER A 302 -18.27 -8.08 -18.68
N LEU A 303 -17.01 -7.68 -18.47
CA LEU A 303 -16.44 -6.45 -18.99
C LEU A 303 -16.22 -6.52 -20.52
N GLN A 304 -15.74 -7.66 -21.04
CA GLN A 304 -15.61 -7.84 -22.48
C GLN A 304 -16.96 -7.86 -23.19
N LYS A 305 -17.98 -8.52 -22.61
CA LYS A 305 -19.33 -8.56 -23.17
C LYS A 305 -20.01 -7.18 -23.19
N SER A 306 -19.80 -6.35 -22.18
CA SER A 306 -20.46 -5.04 -22.09
C SER A 306 -19.77 -3.93 -22.88
N PHE A 307 -18.43 -3.93 -22.97
CA PHE A 307 -17.68 -2.81 -23.53
C PHE A 307 -17.06 -3.09 -24.91
N ASN A 308 -16.83 -4.35 -25.29
CA ASN A 308 -16.16 -4.65 -26.55
C ASN A 308 -17.15 -4.99 -27.66
N LYS A 309 -17.54 -3.96 -28.43
CA LYS A 309 -18.47 -4.12 -29.58
C LYS A 309 -17.88 -4.92 -30.74
N ASN A 310 -16.56 -5.04 -30.83
CA ASN A 310 -15.85 -5.74 -31.91
C ASN A 310 -15.33 -7.13 -31.49
N LEU A 311 -15.85 -7.69 -30.40
CA LEU A 311 -15.42 -8.99 -29.89
C LEU A 311 -15.83 -10.12 -30.85
N SER A 312 -14.86 -10.93 -31.29
CA SER A 312 -15.17 -12.09 -32.11
C SER A 312 -16.01 -13.10 -31.32
N GLN A 313 -16.97 -13.75 -31.98
CA GLN A 313 -17.80 -14.78 -31.34
C GLN A 313 -16.95 -15.93 -30.77
N ARG A 314 -15.83 -16.23 -31.43
CA ARG A 314 -14.85 -17.23 -30.98
C ARG A 314 -14.15 -16.81 -29.68
N ASP A 315 -13.69 -15.56 -29.57
CA ASP A 315 -13.08 -15.06 -28.34
C ASP A 315 -14.09 -15.06 -27.19
N LEU A 316 -15.33 -14.64 -27.44
CA LEU A 316 -16.40 -14.66 -26.43
C LEU A 316 -16.69 -16.09 -25.96
N GLN A 317 -16.79 -17.06 -26.87
CA GLN A 317 -16.99 -18.47 -26.56
C GLN A 317 -15.84 -19.04 -25.73
N LEU A 318 -14.60 -18.69 -26.08
CA LEU A 318 -13.42 -19.15 -25.39
C LEU A 318 -13.35 -18.60 -23.95
N VAL A 319 -13.64 -17.31 -23.76
CA VAL A 319 -13.66 -16.69 -22.43
C VAL A 319 -14.82 -17.22 -21.59
N ALA A 320 -16.02 -17.38 -22.17
CA ALA A 320 -17.16 -18.01 -21.48
C ALA A 320 -16.84 -19.44 -21.02
N SER A 321 -16.19 -20.22 -21.89
CA SER A 321 -15.76 -21.59 -21.60
C SER A 321 -14.71 -21.61 -20.48
N ALA A 322 -13.72 -20.71 -20.52
CA ALA A 322 -12.72 -20.58 -19.46
C ALA A 322 -13.35 -20.21 -18.11
N VAL A 323 -14.36 -19.34 -18.09
CA VAL A 323 -15.07 -18.95 -16.85
C VAL A 323 -15.78 -20.14 -16.23
N VAL A 324 -16.53 -20.91 -17.04
CA VAL A 324 -17.27 -22.09 -16.55
C VAL A 324 -16.31 -23.15 -16.05
N LEU A 325 -15.24 -23.45 -16.80
CA LEU A 325 -14.25 -24.44 -16.39
C LEU A 325 -13.46 -23.99 -15.15
N ALA A 326 -13.13 -22.70 -15.02
CA ALA A 326 -12.52 -22.15 -13.82
C ALA A 326 -13.44 -22.29 -12.59
N ALA A 327 -14.73 -22.04 -12.75
CA ALA A 327 -15.71 -22.19 -11.68
C ALA A 327 -15.92 -23.66 -11.28
N LEU A 328 -15.89 -24.58 -12.25
CA LEU A 328 -15.92 -26.02 -11.98
C LEU A 328 -14.63 -26.50 -11.31
N ALA A 329 -13.47 -25.98 -11.68
CA ALA A 329 -12.18 -26.34 -11.08
C ALA A 329 -12.08 -26.02 -9.58
N VAL A 330 -12.95 -25.16 -9.05
CA VAL A 330 -13.04 -24.89 -7.61
C VAL A 330 -13.55 -26.15 -6.88
N PRO A 331 -12.83 -26.65 -5.85
CA PRO A 331 -13.29 -27.78 -5.05
C PRO A 331 -14.69 -27.57 -4.47
N PRO A 332 -15.54 -28.62 -4.40
CA PRO A 332 -16.92 -28.51 -3.94
C PRO A 332 -17.08 -28.41 -2.41
N TYR A 333 -15.98 -28.51 -1.66
CA TYR A 333 -15.91 -28.38 -0.21
C TYR A 333 -14.84 -27.37 0.18
N ASP A 334 -14.99 -26.77 1.37
CA ASP A 334 -14.00 -25.82 1.88
C ASP A 334 -12.78 -26.58 2.40
N THR A 335 -11.63 -26.34 1.79
CA THR A 335 -10.37 -27.06 2.07
C THR A 335 -9.71 -26.60 3.38
N ARG A 336 -10.39 -25.83 4.22
CA ARG A 336 -9.76 -25.13 5.34
C ARG A 336 -10.14 -25.72 6.69
N ARG A 337 -9.10 -26.09 7.46
CA ARG A 337 -9.18 -26.28 8.90
C ARG A 337 -9.11 -24.87 9.50
N ALA A 338 -9.90 -24.56 10.51
CA ALA A 338 -9.72 -23.31 11.21
C ALA A 338 -9.88 -23.49 12.72
N SER A 339 -8.77 -23.28 13.42
CA SER A 339 -8.78 -22.67 14.75
C SER A 339 -9.38 -21.25 14.67
N HIS A 340 -9.85 -20.69 15.79
CA HIS A 340 -10.53 -19.38 15.80
C HIS A 340 -9.69 -18.24 15.18
N VAL A 341 -8.36 -18.28 15.36
CA VAL A 341 -7.42 -17.26 14.85
C VAL A 341 -7.29 -17.30 13.32
N GLU A 342 -7.36 -18.49 12.72
CA GLU A 342 -7.30 -18.64 11.25
C GLU A 342 -8.57 -18.08 10.59
N LEU A 343 -9.72 -18.20 11.27
CA LEU A 343 -11.01 -17.72 10.79
C LEU A 343 -11.10 -16.19 10.68
N GLU A 344 -10.49 -15.45 11.61
CA GLU A 344 -10.45 -13.98 11.55
C GLU A 344 -9.54 -13.46 10.43
N ASN A 345 -8.33 -14.01 10.34
CA ASN A 345 -7.39 -13.72 9.25
C ASN A 345 -8.00 -14.05 7.87
N GLU A 346 -8.83 -15.08 7.80
CA GLU A 346 -9.53 -15.46 6.58
C GLU A 346 -10.61 -14.46 6.17
N LYS A 347 -11.37 -13.89 7.11
CA LYS A 347 -12.37 -12.86 6.79
C LYS A 347 -11.70 -11.62 6.22
N GLU A 348 -10.62 -11.16 6.83
CA GLU A 348 -9.86 -10.01 6.34
C GLU A 348 -9.26 -10.29 4.96
N ARG A 349 -8.69 -11.49 4.76
CA ARG A 349 -8.19 -11.91 3.45
C ARG A 349 -9.31 -11.95 2.41
N ASN A 350 -10.44 -12.56 2.73
CA ASN A 350 -11.57 -12.67 1.80
C ASN A 350 -12.09 -11.28 1.38
N LEU A 351 -12.20 -10.35 2.34
CA LEU A 351 -12.59 -8.96 2.09
C LEU A 351 -11.58 -8.22 1.22
N ARG A 352 -10.28 -8.37 1.52
CA ARG A 352 -9.20 -7.79 0.71
C ARG A 352 -9.27 -8.31 -0.73
N MET A 353 -9.43 -9.61 -0.92
CA MET A 353 -9.51 -10.24 -2.25
C MET A 353 -10.80 -9.87 -3.00
N SER A 354 -11.94 -9.78 -2.32
CA SER A 354 -13.20 -9.35 -2.95
C SER A 354 -13.13 -7.92 -3.45
N ASN A 355 -12.52 -7.02 -2.67
CA ASN A 355 -12.30 -5.63 -3.06
C ASN A 355 -11.42 -5.52 -4.32
N LEU A 356 -10.32 -6.28 -4.39
CA LEU A 356 -9.44 -6.29 -5.58
C LEU A 356 -10.15 -6.75 -6.85
N ILE A 357 -11.11 -7.68 -6.75
CA ILE A 357 -11.90 -8.17 -7.89
C ILE A 357 -13.07 -7.21 -8.20
N GLY A 358 -13.42 -6.30 -7.29
CA GLY A 358 -14.58 -5.42 -7.44
C GLY A 358 -15.91 -6.13 -7.14
N PHE A 359 -15.90 -7.07 -6.19
CA PHE A 359 -17.08 -7.56 -5.51
C PHE A 359 -17.14 -6.90 -4.14
N ASN A 360 -18.03 -5.92 -3.98
CA ASN A 360 -18.31 -5.32 -2.69
C ASN A 360 -19.18 -6.29 -1.90
N LEU A 361 -18.58 -7.02 -0.95
CA LEU A 361 -19.33 -7.73 0.06
C LEU A 361 -19.94 -6.67 0.99
N ASP A 362 -21.27 -6.59 1.09
CA ASP A 362 -21.89 -5.61 1.98
C ASP A 362 -21.61 -5.99 3.44
N PRO A 363 -20.84 -5.18 4.20
CA PRO A 363 -20.49 -5.53 5.58
C PRO A 363 -21.69 -5.48 6.53
N LYS A 364 -22.84 -4.94 6.11
CA LYS A 364 -24.02 -4.73 6.97
C LYS A 364 -25.05 -5.87 6.92
N ALA A 365 -24.92 -6.80 5.98
CA ALA A 365 -25.82 -7.94 5.94
C ALA A 365 -25.23 -9.07 6.80
N GLU A 366 -25.93 -9.45 7.86
CA GLU A 366 -25.66 -10.67 8.66
C GLU A 366 -25.72 -11.97 7.82
N SER A 367 -25.99 -11.85 6.51
CA SER A 367 -25.80 -12.92 5.54
C SER A 367 -24.31 -13.10 5.22
N ARG A 368 -23.80 -14.26 5.62
CA ARG A 368 -22.91 -15.21 4.92
C ARG A 368 -22.72 -15.08 3.38
N GLU A 369 -22.79 -13.92 2.75
CA GLU A 369 -22.36 -13.73 1.36
C GLU A 369 -20.83 -13.70 1.30
N VAL A 370 -20.26 -14.86 1.62
CA VAL A 370 -18.88 -15.18 1.33
C VAL A 370 -18.86 -15.57 -0.14
N LEU A 371 -17.93 -15.01 -0.92
CA LEU A 371 -17.60 -15.51 -2.26
C LEU A 371 -17.55 -17.04 -2.18
N SER A 372 -18.43 -17.72 -2.90
CA SER A 372 -18.60 -19.17 -2.78
C SER A 372 -18.80 -19.78 -4.15
N ARG A 373 -18.39 -21.04 -4.28
CA ARG A 373 -18.57 -21.79 -5.53
C ARG A 373 -20.04 -21.85 -5.95
N ALA A 374 -20.94 -22.08 -5.00
CA ALA A 374 -22.37 -22.18 -5.27
C ALA A 374 -22.96 -20.84 -5.75
N ALA A 375 -22.61 -19.74 -5.07
CA ALA A 375 -23.04 -18.40 -5.49
C ALA A 375 -22.51 -18.05 -6.88
N LEU A 376 -21.23 -18.35 -7.16
CA LEU A 376 -20.63 -18.15 -8.48
C LEU A 376 -21.38 -18.91 -9.57
N LEU A 377 -21.62 -20.22 -9.41
CA LEU A 377 -22.33 -21.02 -10.42
C LEU A 377 -23.76 -20.51 -10.65
N SER A 378 -24.47 -20.13 -9.59
CA SER A 378 -25.79 -19.50 -9.69
C SER A 378 -25.72 -18.18 -10.48
N GLU A 379 -24.71 -17.35 -10.22
CA GLU A 379 -24.51 -16.09 -10.92
C GLU A 379 -24.20 -16.32 -12.42
N LEU A 380 -23.37 -17.32 -12.76
CA LEU A 380 -23.06 -17.69 -14.15
C LEU A 380 -24.30 -18.11 -14.94
N VAL A 381 -25.23 -18.83 -14.30
CA VAL A 381 -26.54 -19.18 -14.89
C VAL A 381 -27.38 -17.91 -15.08
N SER A 382 -27.53 -17.09 -14.03
CA SER A 382 -28.38 -15.89 -14.07
C SER A 382 -27.94 -14.86 -15.12
N LYS A 383 -26.64 -14.73 -15.37
CA LYS A 383 -26.06 -13.79 -16.35
C LYS A 383 -25.94 -14.37 -17.76
N GLY A 384 -26.37 -15.61 -17.96
CA GLY A 384 -26.31 -16.29 -19.26
C GLY A 384 -24.88 -16.47 -19.77
N VAL A 385 -23.92 -16.78 -18.89
CA VAL A 385 -22.54 -17.11 -19.32
C VAL A 385 -22.53 -18.48 -20.01
N LEU A 386 -23.30 -19.43 -19.45
CA LEU A 386 -23.43 -20.79 -19.98
C LEU A 386 -23.91 -20.79 -21.43
N SER A 387 -24.86 -19.95 -21.83
CA SER A 387 -25.34 -19.89 -23.22
C SER A 387 -24.23 -19.54 -24.22
N CYS A 388 -23.23 -18.77 -23.79
CA CYS A 388 -22.11 -18.35 -24.62
C CYS A 388 -20.97 -19.37 -24.68
N ALA A 389 -20.93 -20.38 -23.80
CA ALA A 389 -19.87 -21.39 -23.79
C ALA A 389 -20.01 -22.43 -24.92
N THR A 390 -18.93 -23.17 -25.20
CA THR A 390 -18.97 -24.29 -26.16
C THR A 390 -19.87 -25.42 -25.65
N GLN A 391 -20.37 -26.25 -26.59
CA GLN A 391 -21.32 -27.30 -26.24
C GLN A 391 -20.72 -28.32 -25.28
N GLU A 392 -19.45 -28.70 -25.48
CA GLU A 392 -18.75 -29.66 -24.63
C GLU A 392 -18.65 -29.19 -23.17
N VAL A 393 -18.52 -27.88 -22.95
CA VAL A 393 -18.43 -27.28 -21.62
C VAL A 393 -19.81 -27.20 -20.96
N LYS A 394 -20.86 -26.93 -21.74
CA LYS A 394 -22.25 -26.99 -21.26
C LYS A 394 -22.61 -28.40 -20.81
N ASP A 395 -22.25 -29.39 -21.61
CA ASP A 395 -22.52 -30.80 -21.32
C ASP A 395 -21.79 -31.26 -20.05
N ILE A 396 -20.52 -30.88 -19.87
CA ILE A 396 -19.76 -31.17 -18.63
C ILE A 396 -20.38 -30.49 -17.41
N TYR A 397 -20.78 -29.22 -17.53
CA TYR A 397 -21.43 -28.51 -16.42
C TYR A 397 -22.72 -29.24 -15.99
N HIS A 398 -23.57 -29.63 -16.94
CA HIS A 398 -24.80 -30.36 -16.65
C HIS A 398 -24.52 -31.74 -16.01
N LEU A 399 -23.56 -32.49 -16.56
CA LEU A 399 -23.18 -33.82 -16.04
C LEU A 399 -22.63 -33.77 -14.61
N LEU A 400 -21.85 -32.75 -14.26
CA LEU A 400 -21.18 -32.69 -12.95
C LEU A 400 -22.02 -32.04 -11.84
N GLU A 401 -22.96 -31.14 -12.18
CA GLU A 401 -23.76 -30.41 -11.20
C GLU A 401 -25.21 -30.88 -11.07
N HIS A 402 -25.84 -31.39 -12.14
CA HIS A 402 -27.28 -31.69 -12.16
C HIS A 402 -27.62 -33.18 -12.31
N GLU A 403 -26.79 -33.95 -13.03
CA GLU A 403 -27.04 -35.36 -13.31
C GLU A 403 -26.61 -36.27 -12.14
N PHE A 404 -27.44 -37.29 -11.86
CA PHE A 404 -27.16 -38.33 -10.88
C PHE A 404 -26.95 -39.67 -11.57
N LEU A 405 -25.69 -40.00 -11.88
CA LEU A 405 -25.30 -41.17 -12.69
C LEU A 405 -24.10 -41.89 -12.05
N PRO A 406 -24.25 -42.55 -10.89
CA PRO A 406 -23.13 -43.05 -10.09
C PRO A 406 -22.21 -44.06 -10.81
N VAL A 407 -22.72 -44.81 -11.79
CA VAL A 407 -21.94 -45.81 -12.55
C VAL A 407 -21.34 -45.22 -13.84
N ASP A 408 -22.14 -44.44 -14.59
CA ASP A 408 -21.78 -44.01 -15.94
C ASP A 408 -21.07 -42.65 -16.00
N LEU A 409 -21.04 -41.88 -14.90
CA LEU A 409 -20.49 -40.52 -14.88
C LEU A 409 -19.05 -40.47 -15.41
N GLY A 410 -18.18 -41.37 -14.94
CA GLY A 410 -16.79 -41.43 -15.36
C GLY A 410 -16.64 -41.67 -16.86
N ALA A 411 -17.39 -42.63 -17.41
CA ALA A 411 -17.36 -42.98 -18.82
C ALA A 411 -17.87 -41.86 -19.74
N LYS A 412 -18.89 -41.11 -19.31
CA LYS A 412 -19.44 -39.97 -20.07
C LYS A 412 -18.55 -38.72 -20.03
N VAL A 413 -17.83 -38.49 -18.93
CA VAL A 413 -16.98 -37.30 -18.75
C VAL A 413 -15.65 -37.43 -19.51
N GLN A 414 -15.04 -38.63 -19.57
CA GLN A 414 -13.77 -38.90 -20.27
C GLN A 414 -13.70 -38.35 -21.72
N PRO A 415 -14.65 -38.67 -22.63
CA PRO A 415 -14.60 -38.18 -24.01
C PRO A 415 -14.73 -36.66 -24.09
N LEU A 416 -15.49 -36.03 -23.18
CA LEU A 416 -15.64 -34.57 -23.16
C LEU A 416 -14.35 -33.87 -22.69
N LEU A 417 -13.66 -34.41 -21.67
CA LEU A 417 -12.36 -33.89 -21.23
C LEU A 417 -11.30 -33.96 -22.35
N SER A 418 -11.26 -35.05 -23.10
CA SER A 418 -10.34 -35.19 -24.25
C SER A 418 -10.65 -34.26 -25.43
N LYS A 419 -11.90 -33.80 -25.57
CA LYS A 419 -12.27 -32.76 -26.53
C LYS A 419 -11.84 -31.38 -26.03
N ILE A 420 -12.08 -31.08 -24.74
CA ILE A 420 -11.68 -29.81 -24.12
C ILE A 420 -10.16 -29.62 -24.12
N SER A 421 -9.37 -30.69 -23.98
CA SER A 421 -7.91 -30.59 -24.02
C SER A 421 -7.35 -30.04 -25.32
N LYS A 422 -8.09 -30.22 -26.43
CA LYS A 422 -7.73 -29.74 -27.76
C LYS A 422 -8.24 -28.31 -28.01
N LEU A 423 -9.06 -27.77 -27.13
CA LEU A 423 -9.60 -26.41 -27.23
C LEU A 423 -8.66 -25.42 -26.53
N GLY A 424 -8.20 -24.43 -27.30
CA GLY A 424 -7.34 -23.35 -26.82
C GLY A 424 -7.07 -22.35 -27.93
N GLY A 425 -6.55 -21.19 -27.58
CA GLY A 425 -6.17 -20.18 -28.58
C GLY A 425 -5.69 -18.87 -28.00
N LYS A 426 -5.02 -18.08 -28.85
CA LYS A 426 -4.74 -16.66 -28.59
C LYS A 426 -6.03 -15.87 -28.75
N LEU A 427 -6.34 -15.03 -27.77
CA LEU A 427 -7.44 -14.07 -27.87
C LEU A 427 -7.01 -12.98 -28.86
N ALA A 428 -7.72 -12.84 -29.98
CA ALA A 428 -7.36 -11.89 -31.04
C ALA A 428 -7.42 -10.43 -30.57
N THR A 429 -8.21 -10.16 -29.54
CA THR A 429 -8.44 -8.80 -29.01
C THR A 429 -7.30 -8.30 -28.09
N ILE A 430 -6.39 -9.17 -27.60
CA ILE A 430 -5.40 -8.78 -26.57
C ILE A 430 -4.06 -9.47 -26.82
N SER A 431 -3.20 -8.86 -27.65
CA SER A 431 -1.88 -9.40 -28.05
C SER A 431 -0.87 -9.58 -26.90
N SER A 432 -1.18 -9.10 -25.68
CA SER A 432 -0.31 -9.14 -24.50
C SER A 432 -0.63 -10.28 -23.51
N LEU A 433 -1.58 -11.17 -23.83
CA LEU A 433 -1.92 -12.31 -23.00
C LEU A 433 -1.21 -13.59 -23.43
N GLN A 434 -0.88 -14.40 -22.44
CA GLN A 434 -0.53 -15.80 -22.63
C GLN A 434 -1.76 -16.55 -23.19
N GLU A 435 -1.54 -17.53 -24.06
CA GLU A 435 -2.61 -18.33 -24.66
C GLU A 435 -3.54 -18.91 -23.59
N VAL A 436 -4.85 -18.74 -23.78
CA VAL A 436 -5.83 -19.38 -22.89
C VAL A 436 -5.88 -20.85 -23.28
N GLN A 437 -5.21 -21.66 -22.49
CA GLN A 437 -5.19 -23.12 -22.65
C GLN A 437 -6.22 -23.72 -21.70
N LEU A 438 -7.33 -24.24 -22.25
CA LEU A 438 -8.36 -24.89 -21.43
C LEU A 438 -7.87 -26.21 -20.83
N SER A 439 -6.77 -26.76 -21.36
CA SER A 439 -6.09 -27.95 -20.83
C SER A 439 -5.64 -27.79 -19.37
N GLN A 440 -5.37 -26.57 -18.91
CA GLN A 440 -4.94 -26.32 -17.53
C GLN A 440 -5.97 -26.75 -16.48
N TYR A 441 -7.25 -26.79 -16.84
CA TYR A 441 -8.33 -27.16 -15.92
C TYR A 441 -8.58 -28.67 -15.83
N ILE A 442 -8.04 -29.47 -16.75
CA ILE A 442 -8.34 -30.91 -16.84
C ILE A 442 -8.04 -31.64 -15.54
N PRO A 443 -6.86 -31.50 -14.90
CA PRO A 443 -6.58 -32.23 -13.67
C PRO A 443 -7.55 -31.89 -12.53
N ALA A 444 -8.01 -30.63 -12.48
CA ALA A 444 -8.99 -30.18 -11.49
C ALA A 444 -10.40 -30.74 -11.79
N LEU A 445 -10.77 -30.84 -13.06
CA LEU A 445 -12.04 -31.43 -13.50
C LEU A 445 -12.09 -32.94 -13.28
N GLU A 446 -10.99 -33.65 -13.55
CA GLU A 446 -10.87 -35.08 -13.24
C GLU A 446 -11.03 -35.31 -11.74
N LYS A 447 -10.36 -34.51 -10.90
CA LYS A 447 -10.53 -34.53 -9.44
C LYS A 447 -11.98 -34.25 -9.03
N LEU A 448 -12.64 -33.26 -9.63
CA LEU A 448 -14.05 -32.94 -9.37
C LEU A 448 -14.96 -34.10 -9.75
N ALA A 449 -14.77 -34.70 -10.93
CA ALA A 449 -15.57 -35.83 -11.40
C ALA A 449 -15.44 -37.02 -10.44
N THR A 450 -14.23 -37.33 -9.97
CA THR A 450 -14.00 -38.34 -8.94
C THR A 450 -14.73 -38.00 -7.63
N LEU A 451 -14.64 -36.76 -7.15
CA LEU A 451 -15.33 -36.33 -5.92
C LEU A 451 -16.86 -36.42 -6.04
N ARG A 452 -17.41 -36.04 -7.19
CA ARG A 452 -18.85 -36.15 -7.46
C ARG A 452 -19.29 -37.60 -7.54
N LEU A 453 -18.54 -38.45 -8.24
CA LEU A 453 -18.80 -39.89 -8.33
C LEU A 453 -18.79 -40.53 -6.93
N LEU A 454 -17.76 -40.27 -6.12
CA LEU A 454 -17.67 -40.79 -4.75
C LEU A 454 -18.86 -40.35 -3.90
N ARG A 455 -19.31 -39.08 -4.03
CA ARG A 455 -20.49 -38.59 -3.32
C ARG A 455 -21.77 -39.29 -3.77
N GLN A 456 -21.99 -39.45 -5.08
CA GLN A 456 -23.16 -40.15 -5.61
C GLN A 456 -23.17 -41.62 -5.18
N VAL A 457 -22.03 -42.30 -5.27
CA VAL A 457 -21.87 -43.69 -4.83
C VAL A 457 -22.12 -43.84 -3.33
N SER A 458 -21.64 -42.89 -2.51
CA SER A 458 -21.88 -42.92 -1.05
C SER A 458 -23.35 -42.79 -0.65
N GLN A 459 -24.21 -42.23 -1.51
CA GLN A 459 -25.64 -42.11 -1.27
C GLN A 459 -26.42 -43.39 -1.63
N VAL A 460 -25.87 -44.23 -2.51
CA VAL A 460 -26.55 -45.43 -3.03
C VAL A 460 -26.01 -46.72 -2.39
N TYR A 461 -24.71 -46.78 -2.11
CA TYR A 461 -24.02 -47.97 -1.64
C TYR A 461 -23.53 -47.80 -0.21
N SER A 462 -23.72 -48.84 0.62
CA SER A 462 -23.13 -48.91 1.96
C SER A 462 -21.73 -49.52 1.96
N THR A 463 -21.49 -50.54 1.13
CA THR A 463 -20.17 -51.20 1.01
C THR A 463 -19.90 -51.58 -0.44
N MET A 464 -18.67 -51.37 -0.92
CA MET A 464 -18.26 -51.67 -2.29
C MET A 464 -16.82 -52.16 -2.35
N ARG A 465 -16.51 -53.09 -3.26
CA ARG A 465 -15.12 -53.55 -3.50
C ARG A 465 -14.28 -52.44 -4.14
N ILE A 466 -13.00 -52.36 -3.75
CA ILE A 466 -12.04 -51.39 -4.28
C ILE A 466 -11.89 -51.54 -5.81
N GLU A 467 -11.84 -52.77 -6.32
CA GLU A 467 -11.75 -53.04 -7.76
C GLU A 467 -12.95 -52.47 -8.53
N SER A 468 -14.17 -52.62 -7.99
CA SER A 468 -15.39 -52.09 -8.61
C SER A 468 -15.36 -50.57 -8.66
N LEU A 469 -14.92 -49.92 -7.57
CA LEU A 469 -14.74 -48.46 -7.54
C LEU A 469 -13.71 -48.00 -8.58
N SER A 470 -12.58 -48.70 -8.67
CA SER A 470 -11.51 -48.36 -9.60
C SER A 470 -11.92 -48.51 -11.06
N ARG A 471 -12.85 -49.43 -11.39
CA ARG A 471 -13.40 -49.56 -12.75
C ARG A 471 -14.35 -48.42 -13.13
N MET A 472 -15.03 -47.82 -12.14
CA MET A 472 -15.94 -46.69 -12.37
C MET A 472 -15.21 -45.36 -12.61
N ILE A 473 -13.95 -45.26 -12.18
CA ILE A 473 -13.14 -44.04 -12.31
C ILE A 473 -12.03 -44.27 -13.35
N PRO A 474 -12.21 -43.81 -14.62
CA PRO A 474 -11.23 -44.03 -15.67
C PRO A 474 -10.00 -43.10 -15.57
N PHE A 475 -10.07 -42.04 -14.76
CA PHE A 475 -9.07 -40.97 -14.72
C PHE A 475 -7.82 -41.32 -13.90
N PHE A 476 -7.99 -42.07 -12.81
CA PHE A 476 -6.96 -42.24 -11.78
C PHE A 476 -6.88 -43.68 -11.29
N GLY A 477 -5.67 -44.13 -10.97
CA GLY A 477 -5.48 -45.35 -10.18
C GLY A 477 -5.96 -45.18 -8.74
N PHE A 478 -6.29 -46.30 -8.08
CA PHE A 478 -6.89 -46.28 -6.76
C PHE A 478 -6.08 -45.50 -5.70
N ALA A 479 -4.74 -45.52 -5.74
CA ALA A 479 -3.91 -44.78 -4.79
C ALA A 479 -4.15 -43.25 -4.82
N VAL A 480 -4.40 -42.68 -6.00
CA VAL A 480 -4.73 -41.26 -6.15
C VAL A 480 -6.17 -41.00 -5.71
N VAL A 481 -7.09 -41.89 -6.06
CA VAL A 481 -8.49 -41.84 -5.59
C VAL A 481 -8.56 -41.90 -4.07
N GLU A 482 -7.77 -42.76 -3.43
CA GLU A 482 -7.67 -42.86 -1.98
C GLU A 482 -7.17 -41.55 -1.37
N ARG A 483 -6.10 -40.94 -1.91
CA ARG A 483 -5.62 -39.63 -1.45
C ARG A 483 -6.67 -38.52 -1.57
N ILE A 484 -7.40 -38.48 -2.69
CA ILE A 484 -8.52 -37.54 -2.89
C ILE A 484 -9.64 -37.81 -1.88
N SER A 485 -9.93 -39.08 -1.61
CA SER A 485 -10.99 -39.48 -0.69
C SER A 485 -10.65 -39.14 0.76
N VAL A 486 -9.39 -39.33 1.18
CA VAL A 486 -8.92 -38.94 2.53
C VAL A 486 -9.08 -37.44 2.74
N ASP A 487 -8.73 -36.63 1.73
CA ASP A 487 -8.95 -35.18 1.77
C ASP A 487 -10.45 -34.84 1.88
N ALA A 488 -11.30 -35.47 1.07
CA ALA A 488 -12.75 -35.28 1.14
C ALA A 488 -13.35 -35.66 2.50
N VAL A 489 -12.91 -36.77 3.10
CA VAL A 489 -13.35 -37.22 4.43
C VAL A 489 -12.89 -36.25 5.52
N LYS A 490 -11.63 -35.79 5.45
CA LYS A 490 -11.07 -34.80 6.37
C LYS A 490 -11.89 -33.49 6.40
N HIS A 491 -12.47 -33.10 5.26
CA HIS A 491 -13.31 -31.91 5.11
C HIS A 491 -14.82 -32.18 5.29
N LYS A 492 -15.20 -33.35 5.81
CA LYS A 492 -16.60 -33.76 6.01
C LYS A 492 -17.45 -33.70 4.72
N PHE A 493 -16.82 -33.83 3.55
CA PHE A 493 -17.54 -33.83 2.27
C PHE A 493 -18.20 -35.19 2.01
N ILE A 494 -17.54 -36.29 2.40
CA ILE A 494 -18.01 -37.67 2.27
C ILE A 494 -17.65 -38.43 3.55
N ALA A 495 -18.54 -39.30 4.02
CA ALA A 495 -18.26 -40.25 5.09
C ALA A 495 -17.85 -41.61 4.48
N MET A 496 -16.57 -41.96 4.58
CA MET A 496 -16.01 -43.17 3.95
C MET A 496 -14.90 -43.79 4.80
N LYS A 497 -14.84 -45.12 4.86
CA LYS A 497 -13.78 -45.91 5.50
C LYS A 497 -13.24 -46.94 4.52
N VAL A 498 -11.92 -47.05 4.41
CA VAL A 498 -11.26 -48.04 3.53
C VAL A 498 -10.72 -49.18 4.39
N ASN A 499 -11.11 -50.42 4.07
CA ASN A 499 -10.54 -51.62 4.66
C ASN A 499 -9.68 -52.33 3.63
N HIS A 500 -8.37 -52.13 3.71
CA HIS A 500 -7.38 -52.73 2.81
C HIS A 500 -7.26 -54.25 2.97
N MET A 501 -7.45 -54.80 4.17
CA MET A 501 -7.39 -56.26 4.38
C MET A 501 -8.50 -57.01 3.63
N LYS A 502 -9.69 -56.40 3.57
CA LYS A 502 -10.85 -56.98 2.85
C LYS A 502 -11.00 -56.43 1.44
N SER A 503 -10.17 -55.48 1.02
CA SER A 503 -10.27 -54.72 -0.24
C SER A 503 -11.66 -54.11 -0.48
N VAL A 504 -12.27 -53.54 0.57
CA VAL A 504 -13.62 -52.96 0.54
C VAL A 504 -13.61 -51.52 1.07
N VAL A 505 -14.40 -50.67 0.42
CA VAL A 505 -14.76 -49.33 0.84
C VAL A 505 -16.15 -49.38 1.49
N MET A 506 -16.27 -48.82 2.68
CA MET A 506 -17.53 -48.68 3.41
C MET A 506 -17.92 -47.20 3.44
N PHE A 507 -19.14 -46.89 3.05
CA PHE A 507 -19.70 -45.54 3.04
C PHE A 507 -20.71 -45.39 4.18
N GLY A 508 -20.80 -44.17 4.72
CA GLY A 508 -21.71 -43.82 5.81
C GLY A 508 -21.00 -43.60 7.14
N ASP A 509 -21.65 -42.81 7.98
CA ASP A 509 -21.19 -42.53 9.34
C ASP A 509 -21.77 -43.54 10.32
N ALA A 510 -21.04 -43.83 11.39
CA ALA A 510 -21.52 -44.73 12.42
C ALA A 510 -22.65 -44.06 13.22
N LEU A 511 -23.89 -44.24 12.76
CA LEU A 511 -25.18 -44.22 13.47
C LEU A 511 -25.61 -42.98 14.30
N LEU A 512 -24.74 -42.05 14.71
CA LEU A 512 -25.11 -40.93 15.61
C LEU A 512 -24.97 -39.53 14.99
N GLU A 513 -24.05 -39.33 14.03
CA GLU A 513 -23.84 -38.03 13.35
C GLU A 513 -24.51 -37.94 11.97
N SER A 514 -25.36 -38.88 11.59
CA SER A 514 -25.98 -38.83 10.26
C SER A 514 -26.98 -37.67 10.15
N ASP A 515 -26.88 -36.89 9.07
CA ASP A 515 -27.83 -35.81 8.72
C ASP A 515 -29.29 -36.30 8.72
N GLY A 516 -29.50 -37.59 8.43
CA GLY A 516 -30.81 -38.23 8.45
C GLY A 516 -31.44 -38.35 9.84
N LEU A 517 -30.63 -38.49 10.90
CA LEU A 517 -31.10 -38.50 12.30
C LEU A 517 -31.29 -37.07 12.84
N GLN A 518 -30.39 -36.14 12.51
CA GLN A 518 -30.49 -34.74 12.94
C GLN A 518 -31.74 -34.04 12.38
N ASN A 519 -32.07 -34.28 11.10
CA ASN A 519 -33.22 -33.65 10.46
C ASN A 519 -34.52 -34.45 10.60
N HIS A 520 -34.50 -35.60 11.29
CA HIS A 520 -35.64 -36.50 11.34
C HIS A 520 -36.89 -35.85 11.96
N LEU A 521 -36.71 -35.10 13.05
CA LEU A 521 -37.81 -34.40 13.73
C LEU A 521 -38.38 -33.26 12.86
N ALA A 522 -37.54 -32.55 12.13
CA ALA A 522 -37.97 -31.48 11.21
C ALA A 522 -38.75 -32.07 10.03
N LEU A 523 -38.23 -33.13 9.41
CA LEU A 523 -38.91 -33.85 8.32
C LEU A 523 -40.23 -34.46 8.79
N PHE A 524 -40.26 -35.04 9.99
CA PHE A 524 -41.47 -35.56 10.60
C PHE A 524 -42.50 -34.44 10.84
N ALA A 525 -42.08 -33.31 11.43
CA ALA A 525 -42.95 -32.16 11.65
C ALA A 525 -43.49 -31.58 10.34
N GLU A 526 -42.67 -31.45 9.30
CA GLU A 526 -43.09 -30.95 7.99
C GLU A 526 -44.06 -31.93 7.30
N SER A 527 -43.76 -33.23 7.34
CA SER A 527 -44.61 -34.27 6.78
C SER A 527 -45.95 -34.37 7.52
N LEU A 528 -45.93 -34.27 8.86
CA LEU A 528 -47.12 -34.27 9.69
C LEU A 528 -47.94 -33.00 9.49
N ASN A 529 -47.31 -31.84 9.31
CA ASN A 529 -48.03 -30.61 8.95
C ASN A 529 -48.65 -30.68 7.56
N LYS A 530 -47.95 -31.27 6.57
CA LYS A 530 -48.52 -31.56 5.24
C LYS A 530 -49.72 -32.50 5.36
N ALA A 531 -49.59 -33.61 6.09
CA ALA A 531 -50.69 -34.54 6.34
C ALA A 531 -51.87 -33.86 7.06
N ARG A 532 -51.60 -33.06 8.11
CA ARG A 532 -52.62 -32.27 8.82
C ARG A 532 -53.34 -31.31 7.87
N SER A 533 -52.62 -30.65 6.98
CA SER A 533 -53.21 -29.72 6.00
C SER A 533 -54.07 -30.42 4.94
N MET A 534 -53.82 -31.71 4.65
CA MET A 534 -54.65 -32.52 3.76
C MET A 534 -55.89 -33.08 4.47
N ILE A 535 -55.76 -33.52 5.74
CA ILE A 535 -56.85 -34.12 6.53
C ILE A 535 -57.81 -33.05 7.05
N TYR A 536 -57.26 -31.95 7.56
CA TYR A 536 -58.00 -30.77 8.00
C TYR A 536 -57.55 -29.58 7.15
N PRO A 537 -58.03 -29.50 5.89
CA PRO A 537 -57.81 -28.30 5.09
C PRO A 537 -58.33 -27.12 5.91
N PRO A 538 -57.49 -26.10 6.16
CA PRO A 538 -57.95 -24.96 6.91
C PRO A 538 -59.16 -24.39 6.18
N ALA A 539 -60.34 -24.46 6.81
CA ALA A 539 -61.53 -23.76 6.33
C ALA A 539 -61.06 -22.35 5.95
N LYS A 540 -61.36 -21.86 4.73
CA LYS A 540 -61.00 -20.52 4.26
C LYS A 540 -61.32 -19.54 5.38
N LYS A 541 -60.34 -19.23 6.24
CA LYS A 541 -60.54 -18.31 7.34
C LYS A 541 -60.76 -17.00 6.60
N SER A 542 -61.97 -16.45 6.69
CA SER A 542 -62.17 -15.02 6.47
C SER A 542 -61.00 -14.35 7.14
N SER A 543 -60.20 -13.66 6.33
CA SER A 543 -58.86 -13.27 6.70
C SER A 543 -58.90 -12.58 8.05
N LYS A 544 -58.11 -13.03 9.03
CA LYS A 544 -57.93 -12.28 10.29
C LYS A 544 -57.56 -10.80 10.04
N LEU A 545 -57.13 -10.46 8.83
CA LEU A 545 -57.00 -9.10 8.31
C LEU A 545 -58.29 -8.27 8.42
N SER A 546 -59.51 -8.82 8.25
CA SER A 546 -60.75 -8.03 8.37
C SER A 546 -60.95 -7.47 9.77
N ASP A 547 -60.51 -8.23 10.79
CA ASP A 547 -60.68 -7.86 12.20
C ASP A 547 -59.52 -6.98 12.69
N ILE A 548 -58.35 -7.07 12.04
CA ILE A 548 -57.15 -6.29 12.37
C ILE A 548 -57.15 -4.92 11.69
N LEU A 549 -57.74 -4.78 10.51
CA LEU A 549 -57.75 -3.54 9.72
C LEU A 549 -58.30 -2.31 10.49
N PRO A 550 -59.39 -2.41 11.27
CA PRO A 550 -59.88 -1.28 12.06
C PRO A 550 -58.92 -0.89 13.21
N ALA A 551 -58.37 -1.89 13.91
CA ALA A 551 -57.43 -1.68 15.00
C ALA A 551 -56.08 -1.10 14.52
N LEU A 552 -55.70 -1.38 13.27
CA LEU A 552 -54.49 -0.86 12.66
C LEU A 552 -54.57 0.66 12.45
N GLY A 553 -55.74 1.19 12.04
CA GLY A 553 -55.96 2.62 11.86
C GLY A 553 -55.68 3.42 13.14
N GLU A 554 -56.29 2.99 14.25
CA GLU A 554 -56.05 3.62 15.56
C GLU A 554 -54.59 3.52 16.03
N THR A 555 -53.93 2.39 15.73
CA THR A 555 -52.54 2.17 16.10
C THR A 555 -51.61 3.07 15.29
N VAL A 556 -51.88 3.25 13.99
CA VAL A 556 -51.15 4.15 13.11
C VAL A 556 -51.30 5.60 13.56
N ASP A 557 -52.50 6.03 13.92
CA ASP A 557 -52.73 7.40 14.40
C ASP A 557 -52.00 7.69 15.73
N LYS A 558 -52.00 6.71 16.65
CA LYS A 558 -51.26 6.80 17.91
C LYS A 558 -49.75 6.88 17.68
N GLU A 559 -49.21 6.03 16.80
CA GLU A 559 -47.78 6.06 16.45
C GLU A 559 -47.39 7.32 15.66
N HIS A 560 -48.27 7.85 14.80
CA HIS A 560 -48.04 9.12 14.10
C HIS A 560 -47.92 10.30 15.09
N LYS A 561 -48.84 10.40 16.05
CA LYS A 561 -48.77 11.42 17.12
C LYS A 561 -47.50 11.26 17.97
N ARG A 562 -47.13 10.02 18.30
CA ARG A 562 -45.90 9.71 19.05
C ARG A 562 -44.65 10.12 18.28
N LEU A 563 -44.60 9.89 16.97
CA LEU A 563 -43.50 10.29 16.10
C LEU A 563 -43.38 11.80 15.96
N LEU A 564 -44.51 12.53 15.83
CA LEU A 564 -44.52 13.99 15.81
C LEU A 564 -44.01 14.59 17.13
N ALA A 565 -44.48 14.07 18.26
CA ALA A 565 -43.99 14.48 19.58
C ALA A 565 -42.48 14.20 19.73
N ARG A 566 -42.02 13.03 19.27
CA ARG A 566 -40.60 12.68 19.27
C ARG A 566 -39.77 13.62 18.38
N LYS A 567 -40.28 14.01 17.21
CA LYS A 567 -39.62 14.98 16.32
C LYS A 567 -39.42 16.32 17.03
N SER A 568 -40.45 16.85 17.68
CA SER A 568 -40.37 18.09 18.44
C SER A 568 -39.34 18.03 19.58
N ILE A 569 -39.27 16.90 20.30
CA ILE A 569 -38.27 16.70 21.37
C ILE A 569 -36.84 16.65 20.80
N ILE A 570 -36.64 15.99 19.65
CA ILE A 570 -35.33 15.92 18.99
C ILE A 570 -34.89 17.29 18.50
N GLU A 571 -35.81 18.08 17.94
CA GLU A 571 -35.55 19.42 17.43
C GLU A 571 -35.15 20.38 18.56
N LYS A 572 -35.88 20.35 19.69
CA LYS A 572 -35.50 21.11 20.90
C LYS A 572 -34.12 20.72 21.44
N ARG A 573 -33.81 19.43 21.51
CA ARG A 573 -32.49 18.95 21.96
C ARG A 573 -31.37 19.37 21.01
N LYS A 574 -31.62 19.41 19.70
CA LYS A 574 -30.66 19.93 18.72
C LYS A 574 -30.42 21.43 18.92
N GLU A 575 -31.48 22.22 19.09
CA GLU A 575 -31.35 23.65 19.36
C GLU A 575 -30.57 23.93 20.66
N GLU A 576 -30.82 23.15 21.72
CA GLU A 576 -30.07 23.25 22.98
C GLU A 576 -28.59 22.89 22.81
N GLN A 577 -28.28 21.82 22.07
CA GLN A 577 -26.90 21.44 21.76
C GLN A 577 -26.19 22.50 20.90
N GLU A 578 -26.86 23.06 19.89
CA GLU A 578 -26.30 24.14 19.06
C GLU A 578 -26.02 25.39 19.90
N ARG A 579 -26.93 25.76 20.83
CA ARG A 579 -26.69 26.87 21.77
C ARG A 579 -25.48 26.62 22.67
N GLN A 580 -25.35 25.42 23.24
CA GLN A 580 -24.20 25.06 24.09
C GLN A 580 -22.88 25.10 23.31
N LEU A 581 -22.87 24.61 22.07
CA LEU A 581 -21.69 24.67 21.20
C LEU A 581 -21.30 26.13 20.89
N LEU A 582 -22.28 26.97 20.57
CA LEU A 582 -22.06 28.39 20.29
C LEU A 582 -21.52 29.15 21.51
N GLU A 583 -21.99 28.80 22.70
CA GLU A 583 -21.52 29.38 23.97
C GLU A 583 -20.09 28.95 24.30
N MET A 584 -19.76 27.67 24.11
CA MET A 584 -18.38 27.17 24.23
C MET A 584 -17.43 27.82 23.21
N GLU A 585 -17.88 28.04 21.97
CA GLU A 585 -17.07 28.70 20.93
C GLU A 585 -16.78 30.16 21.31
N ARG A 586 -17.78 30.90 21.81
CA ARG A 586 -17.59 32.26 22.34
C ARG A 586 -16.64 32.31 23.54
N GLU A 587 -16.75 31.36 24.46
CA GLU A 587 -15.80 31.26 25.57
C GLU A 587 -14.38 31.00 25.08
N GLN A 588 -14.19 30.12 24.10
CA GLN A 588 -12.88 29.85 23.51
C GLN A 588 -12.30 31.06 22.78
N GLU A 589 -13.11 31.79 22.02
CA GLU A 589 -12.69 33.06 21.39
C GLU A 589 -12.32 34.12 22.44
N SER A 590 -13.10 34.25 23.51
CA SER A 590 -12.79 35.19 24.61
C SER A 590 -11.47 34.84 25.31
N LYS A 591 -11.19 33.55 25.50
CA LYS A 591 -9.91 33.06 26.07
C LYS A 591 -8.75 33.38 25.13
N ARG A 592 -8.89 33.12 23.82
CA ARG A 592 -7.87 33.47 22.82
C ARG A 592 -7.57 34.97 22.78
N LEU A 593 -8.60 35.81 22.80
CA LEU A 593 -8.45 37.26 22.85
C LEU A 593 -7.77 37.72 24.16
N SER A 594 -8.09 37.11 25.29
CA SER A 594 -7.43 37.42 26.57
C SER A 594 -5.96 37.01 26.57
N GLU A 595 -5.62 35.88 25.94
CA GLU A 595 -4.24 35.43 25.77
C GLU A 595 -3.45 36.34 24.83
N GLN A 596 -4.06 36.77 23.72
CA GLN A 596 -3.48 37.75 22.79
C GLN A 596 -3.20 39.09 23.47
N LYS A 597 -4.17 39.64 24.21
CA LYS A 597 -3.95 40.88 25.00
C LYS A 597 -2.82 40.71 26.02
N ARG A 598 -2.75 39.56 26.68
CA ARG A 598 -1.68 39.27 27.64
C ARG A 598 -0.31 39.18 26.96
N THR A 599 -0.23 38.65 25.73
CA THR A 599 1.01 38.63 24.95
C THR A 599 1.39 40.02 24.45
N GLU A 600 0.44 40.83 24.00
CA GLU A 600 0.68 42.22 23.58
C GLU A 600 1.15 43.09 24.75
N GLU A 601 0.55 42.96 25.93
CA GLU A 601 1.00 43.65 27.15
C GLU A 601 2.42 43.23 27.56
N GLN A 602 2.77 41.95 27.39
CA GLN A 602 4.13 41.46 27.65
C GLN A 602 5.15 42.00 26.64
N GLU A 603 4.80 42.08 25.35
CA GLU A 603 5.64 42.70 24.33
C GLU A 603 5.80 44.20 24.54
N GLN A 604 4.73 44.93 24.89
CA GLN A 604 4.80 46.35 25.23
C GLN A 604 5.71 46.60 26.45
N LYS A 605 5.62 45.75 27.49
CA LYS A 605 6.53 45.84 28.64
C LYS A 605 7.98 45.56 28.27
N ARG A 606 8.23 44.63 27.33
CA ARG A 606 9.58 44.38 26.81
C ARG A 606 10.13 45.57 26.04
N LEU A 607 9.33 46.16 25.14
CA LEU A 607 9.71 47.32 24.34
C LEU A 607 9.93 48.56 25.22
N ALA A 608 9.11 48.79 26.25
CA ALA A 608 9.29 49.87 27.22
C ALA A 608 10.59 49.68 28.04
N ALA A 609 10.89 48.46 28.48
CA ALA A 609 12.14 48.17 29.17
C ALA A 609 13.37 48.33 28.26
N GLU A 610 13.25 48.01 26.97
CA GLU A 610 14.30 48.24 25.97
C GLU A 610 14.49 49.73 25.68
N TYR A 611 13.40 50.50 25.59
CA TYR A 611 13.44 51.96 25.44
C TYR A 611 14.08 52.65 26.65
N GLU A 612 13.73 52.27 27.87
CA GLU A 612 14.36 52.78 29.09
C GLU A 612 15.85 52.40 29.17
N ARG A 613 16.24 51.21 28.71
CA ARG A 613 17.67 50.83 28.60
C ARG A 613 18.41 51.70 27.60
N LEU A 614 17.82 51.98 26.44
CA LEU A 614 18.42 52.86 25.43
C LEU A 614 18.51 54.30 25.92
N LYS A 615 17.49 54.80 26.63
CA LYS A 615 17.49 56.12 27.27
C LYS A 615 18.57 56.22 28.34
N ASN A 616 18.69 55.21 29.21
CA ASN A 616 19.73 55.14 30.24
C ASN A 616 21.13 55.03 29.63
N GLN A 617 21.31 54.30 28.52
CA GLN A 617 22.58 54.28 27.78
C GLN A 617 22.90 55.60 27.08
N ARG A 618 21.89 56.39 26.73
CA ARG A 618 22.07 57.74 26.18
C ARG A 618 22.50 58.71 27.28
N ILE A 619 21.83 58.67 28.42
CA ILE A 619 22.17 59.47 29.61
C ILE A 619 23.57 59.11 30.13
N LEU A 620 23.94 57.82 30.17
CA LEU A 620 25.29 57.39 30.56
C LEU A 620 26.36 57.89 29.59
N ARG A 621 26.09 57.92 28.27
CA ARG A 621 27.00 58.51 27.29
C ARG A 621 27.09 60.03 27.39
N GLU A 622 25.99 60.69 27.71
CA GLU A 622 25.95 62.14 27.95
C GLU A 622 26.69 62.53 29.25
N ILE A 623 26.66 61.65 30.26
CA ILE A 623 27.45 61.78 31.50
C ILE A 623 28.92 61.48 31.23
N GLU A 624 29.27 60.44 30.46
CA GLU A 624 30.67 60.16 30.06
C GLU A 624 31.25 61.26 29.18
N GLU A 625 30.46 61.86 28.27
CA GLU A 625 30.88 63.02 27.47
C GLU A 625 31.07 64.25 28.36
N ARG A 626 30.17 64.52 29.32
CA ARG A 626 30.36 65.60 30.31
C ARG A 626 31.55 65.36 31.23
N GLU A 627 31.79 64.12 31.66
CA GLU A 627 32.97 63.77 32.47
C GLU A 627 34.27 63.86 31.65
N LEU A 628 34.22 63.60 30.34
CA LEU A 628 35.35 63.79 29.42
C LEU A 628 35.59 65.28 29.12
N GLU A 629 34.54 66.10 28.98
CA GLU A 629 34.63 67.55 28.85
C GLU A 629 35.11 68.20 30.16
N GLU A 630 34.63 67.76 31.32
CA GLU A 630 35.11 68.18 32.63
C GLU A 630 36.53 67.68 32.90
N ALA A 631 36.92 66.47 32.45
CA ALA A 631 38.29 65.97 32.55
C ALA A 631 39.26 66.68 31.58
N GLN A 632 38.79 67.12 30.41
CA GLN A 632 39.56 67.97 29.49
C GLN A 632 39.70 69.40 30.04
N ALA A 633 38.66 69.97 30.64
CA ALA A 633 38.73 71.24 31.38
C ALA A 633 39.63 71.14 32.63
N PHE A 634 39.60 70.01 33.35
CA PHE A 634 40.45 69.74 34.51
C PHE A 634 41.91 69.48 34.11
N LEU A 635 42.19 68.97 32.90
CA LEU A 635 43.55 68.88 32.34
C LEU A 635 44.09 70.23 31.84
N GLU A 636 43.23 71.14 31.36
CA GLU A 636 43.59 72.53 31.04
C GLU A 636 43.76 73.43 32.28
N GLU A 637 43.04 73.13 33.38
CA GLU A 637 43.13 73.87 34.65
C GLU A 637 44.25 73.32 35.56
N THR A 638 44.70 72.08 35.38
CA THR A 638 45.82 71.46 36.14
C THR A 638 47.21 71.69 35.54
N GLU A 639 47.34 72.27 34.34
CA GLU A 639 48.60 72.92 33.88
C GLU A 639 48.82 74.31 34.51
N LYS A 640 47.81 74.89 35.19
CA LYS A 640 47.91 76.18 35.89
C LYS A 640 47.57 76.05 37.36
N ARG A 641 48.60 75.63 38.12
CA ARG A 641 48.83 75.84 39.58
C ARG A 641 48.66 74.60 40.46
N SER A 642 49.75 73.84 40.54
CA SER A 642 50.25 73.32 41.81
C SER A 642 51.63 73.93 42.11
N LYS A 643 51.66 74.90 43.04
CA LYS A 643 52.72 75.03 44.06
C LYS A 643 52.08 75.51 45.37
N LYS A 644 52.36 74.74 46.42
CA LYS A 644 52.09 74.95 47.86
C LYS A 644 50.63 74.78 48.31
N LYS A 645 50.33 74.23 49.48
CA LYS A 645 50.97 73.35 50.48
C LYS A 645 50.00 73.37 51.68
N GLY A 646 49.61 72.23 52.22
CA GLY A 646 49.63 72.04 53.69
C GLY A 646 48.30 71.97 54.46
N LYS A 647 48.01 70.73 54.94
CA LYS A 647 47.66 70.30 56.33
C LYS A 647 46.43 70.96 57.02
N LYS A 648 45.57 70.29 57.80
CA LYS A 648 45.28 68.88 58.19
C LYS A 648 44.08 68.99 59.17
N ALA A 649 43.07 68.12 59.06
CA ALA A 649 42.20 67.59 60.14
C ALA A 649 41.21 66.62 59.46
N VAL A 650 41.50 65.32 59.36
CA VAL A 650 41.15 64.26 60.33
C VAL A 650 39.67 64.31 60.72
N VAL A 651 38.84 63.60 59.96
CA VAL A 651 37.64 62.90 60.45
C VAL A 651 37.77 61.45 60.00
N GLU A 652 37.56 60.56 60.96
CA GLU A 652 37.72 59.11 60.91
C GLU A 652 36.76 58.41 59.94
N GLY A 653 37.14 57.20 59.50
CA GLY A 653 36.18 56.18 59.11
C GLY A 653 36.22 55.72 57.65
N GLU A 654 37.18 54.83 57.35
CA GLU A 654 37.19 53.83 56.26
C GLU A 654 37.12 54.28 54.79
N LYS A 655 38.30 54.21 54.14
CA LYS A 655 38.43 54.18 52.68
C LYS A 655 37.87 52.87 52.12
N VAL A 656 36.77 52.96 51.38
CA VAL A 656 36.26 51.87 50.54
C VAL A 656 36.90 52.01 49.15
N THR A 657 37.92 51.20 48.85
CA THR A 657 38.59 51.13 47.54
C THR A 657 37.63 50.60 46.47
N LYS A 658 37.86 50.90 45.17
CA LYS A 658 37.03 50.45 44.03
C LYS A 658 36.79 48.93 43.99
N GLN A 659 37.66 48.13 44.59
CA GLN A 659 37.47 46.69 44.78
C GLN A 659 36.41 46.33 45.83
N SER A 660 36.30 47.05 46.96
CA SER A 660 35.28 46.75 48.00
C SER A 660 33.88 47.27 47.65
N LEU A 661 33.76 48.23 46.73
CA LEU A 661 32.48 48.60 46.10
C LEU A 661 31.98 47.52 45.13
N MET A 662 32.89 46.91 44.35
CA MET A 662 32.54 45.81 43.46
C MET A 662 32.23 44.51 44.23
N GLU A 663 32.95 44.26 45.34
CA GLU A 663 32.65 43.17 46.27
C GLU A 663 31.33 43.39 47.03
N ARG A 664 30.98 44.63 47.41
CA ARG A 664 29.67 44.96 48.00
C ARG A 664 28.54 44.77 47.00
N ALA A 665 28.69 45.21 45.75
CA ALA A 665 27.70 45.02 44.70
C ALA A 665 27.50 43.53 44.34
N LEU A 666 28.59 42.75 44.33
CA LEU A 666 28.53 41.32 44.08
C LEU A 666 27.91 40.56 45.27
N ASN A 667 28.19 40.98 46.51
CA ASN A 667 27.55 40.44 47.71
C ASN A 667 26.08 40.85 47.86
N GLU A 668 25.68 42.05 47.42
CA GLU A 668 24.26 42.44 47.34
C GLU A 668 23.52 41.61 46.28
N GLN A 669 24.10 41.41 45.09
CA GLN A 669 23.54 40.49 44.09
C GLN A 669 23.43 39.04 44.59
N LEU A 670 24.43 38.57 45.35
CA LEU A 670 24.41 37.24 45.95
C LEU A 670 23.35 37.12 47.05
N ARG A 671 23.17 38.16 47.88
CA ARG A 671 22.10 38.22 48.88
C ARG A 671 20.72 38.26 48.23
N GLU A 672 20.52 39.07 47.20
CA GLU A 672 19.25 39.12 46.46
C GLU A 672 18.93 37.78 45.80
N ARG A 673 19.93 37.10 45.22
CA ARG A 673 19.77 35.72 44.71
C ARG A 673 19.39 34.75 45.81
N GLN A 674 20.06 34.78 46.95
CA GLN A 674 19.75 33.91 48.08
C GLN A 674 18.38 34.19 48.69
N GLU A 675 17.93 35.45 48.72
CA GLU A 675 16.58 35.81 49.16
C GLU A 675 15.51 35.37 48.16
N MET A 676 15.76 35.50 46.86
CA MET A 676 14.88 34.99 45.81
C MET A 676 14.81 33.46 45.85
N GLU A 677 15.91 32.78 46.10
CA GLU A 677 15.97 31.33 46.26
C GLU A 677 15.20 30.88 47.51
N LYS A 678 15.31 31.60 48.64
CA LYS A 678 14.50 31.36 49.84
C LYS A 678 13.01 31.60 49.58
N LYS A 679 12.63 32.60 48.79
CA LYS A 679 11.24 32.84 48.38
C LYS A 679 10.73 31.71 47.49
N LEU A 680 11.53 31.25 46.52
CA LEU A 680 11.21 30.10 45.67
C LEU A 680 11.07 28.80 46.48
N GLN A 681 11.94 28.57 47.47
CA GLN A 681 11.82 27.41 48.36
C GLN A 681 10.56 27.46 49.24
N LYS A 682 10.19 28.64 49.75
CA LYS A 682 8.90 28.80 50.47
C LYS A 682 7.71 28.52 49.54
N LEU A 683 7.76 29.03 48.31
CA LEU A 683 6.70 28.84 47.33
C LEU A 683 6.59 27.36 46.90
N ALA A 684 7.72 26.67 46.73
CA ALA A 684 7.77 25.24 46.47
C ALA A 684 7.16 24.43 47.62
N LYS A 685 7.46 24.78 48.88
CA LYS A 685 6.82 24.14 50.05
C LYS A 685 5.31 24.39 50.07
N THR A 686 4.84 25.61 49.82
CA THR A 686 3.39 25.88 49.75
C THR A 686 2.70 25.14 48.62
N MET A 687 3.35 24.99 47.46
CA MET A 687 2.83 24.18 46.36
C MET A 687 2.75 22.70 46.72
N ASP A 688 3.76 22.16 47.42
CA ASP A 688 3.76 20.77 47.88
C ASP A 688 2.66 20.51 48.94
N HIS A 689 2.46 21.45 49.86
CA HIS A 689 1.34 21.40 50.82
C HIS A 689 -0.02 21.45 50.11
N LEU A 690 -0.17 22.30 49.10
CA LEU A 690 -1.41 22.42 48.33
C LEU A 690 -1.68 21.17 47.48
N GLU A 691 -0.65 20.57 46.88
CA GLU A 691 -0.81 19.30 46.18
C GLU A 691 -1.16 18.16 47.13
N ARG A 692 -0.54 18.10 48.33
CA ARG A 692 -0.89 17.10 49.34
C ARG A 692 -2.34 17.22 49.77
N ALA A 693 -2.81 18.44 50.08
CA ALA A 693 -4.21 18.69 50.42
C ALA A 693 -5.17 18.28 49.28
N LYS A 694 -4.84 18.58 48.03
CA LYS A 694 -5.63 18.14 46.86
C LYS A 694 -5.68 16.62 46.73
N ARG A 695 -4.57 15.93 47.00
CA ARG A 695 -4.53 14.45 46.96
C ARG A 695 -5.33 13.83 48.10
N GLU A 696 -5.28 14.41 49.29
CA GLU A 696 -6.06 13.97 50.45
C GLU A 696 -7.58 14.13 50.20
N GLU A 697 -8.01 15.23 49.60
CA GLU A 697 -9.41 15.44 49.18
C GLU A 697 -9.83 14.51 48.03
N ALA A 698 -8.93 14.26 47.07
CA ALA A 698 -9.24 13.42 45.90
C ALA A 698 -9.27 11.91 46.21
N ALA A 699 -8.47 11.44 47.18
CA ALA A 699 -8.38 10.03 47.55
C ALA A 699 -9.74 9.37 47.85
N PRO A 700 -10.63 9.91 48.72
CA PRO A 700 -11.92 9.30 49.00
C PRO A 700 -12.85 9.30 47.78
N LEU A 701 -12.77 10.31 46.91
CA LEU A 701 -13.58 10.37 45.69
C LEU A 701 -13.16 9.31 44.67
N ILE A 702 -11.85 9.10 44.54
CA ILE A 702 -11.28 8.06 43.66
C ILE A 702 -11.64 6.67 44.19
N GLU A 703 -11.54 6.46 45.50
CA GLU A 703 -11.90 5.18 46.13
C GLU A 703 -13.40 4.89 46.00
N ALA A 704 -14.26 5.90 46.18
CA ALA A 704 -15.70 5.77 45.95
C ALA A 704 -16.03 5.43 44.48
N ALA A 705 -15.39 6.11 43.51
CA ALA A 705 -15.56 5.82 42.09
C ALA A 705 -15.07 4.40 41.73
N PHE A 706 -13.99 3.94 42.36
CA PHE A 706 -13.47 2.59 42.16
C PHE A 706 -14.43 1.52 42.72
N GLN A 707 -15.01 1.74 43.90
CA GLN A 707 -16.01 0.84 44.49
C GLN A 707 -17.28 0.77 43.64
N GLN A 708 -17.76 1.91 43.11
CA GLN A 708 -18.91 1.91 42.18
C GLN A 708 -18.62 1.07 40.93
N ARG A 709 -17.42 1.22 40.36
CA ARG A 709 -17.02 0.47 39.17
C ARG A 709 -16.96 -1.04 39.42
N LEU A 710 -16.48 -1.47 40.58
CA LEU A 710 -16.48 -2.88 40.97
C LEU A 710 -17.90 -3.46 41.06
N VAL A 711 -18.87 -2.68 41.57
CA VAL A 711 -20.28 -3.08 41.62
C VAL A 711 -20.88 -3.19 40.22
N GLU A 712 -20.58 -2.22 39.35
CA GLU A 712 -21.02 -2.25 37.95
C GLU A 712 -20.46 -3.44 37.19
N GLU A 713 -19.16 -3.73 37.33
CA GLU A 713 -18.51 -4.89 36.71
C GLU A 713 -19.08 -6.21 37.22
N LYS A 714 -19.37 -6.32 38.53
CA LYS A 714 -20.02 -7.51 39.09
C LYS A 714 -21.42 -7.70 38.52
N ALA A 715 -22.22 -6.63 38.42
CA ALA A 715 -23.56 -6.68 37.82
C ALA A 715 -23.52 -7.04 36.33
N LEU A 716 -22.52 -6.54 35.58
CA LEU A 716 -22.27 -6.92 34.20
C LEU A 716 -21.93 -8.40 34.08
N HIS A 717 -21.02 -8.89 34.92
CA HIS A 717 -20.61 -10.29 34.94
C HIS A 717 -21.76 -11.23 35.26
N GLU A 718 -22.61 -10.89 36.25
CA GLU A 718 -23.80 -11.66 36.59
C GLU A 718 -24.83 -11.69 35.44
N ARG A 719 -25.03 -10.57 34.72
CA ARG A 719 -25.86 -10.55 33.50
C ARG A 719 -25.28 -11.42 32.40
N GLU A 720 -23.97 -11.38 32.17
CA GLU A 720 -23.30 -12.23 31.19
C GLU A 720 -23.42 -13.72 31.54
N GLN A 721 -23.34 -14.07 32.83
CA GLN A 721 -23.56 -15.44 33.28
C GLN A 721 -25.02 -15.89 33.10
N GLN A 722 -25.99 -15.02 33.38
CA GLN A 722 -27.42 -15.33 33.15
C GLN A 722 -27.76 -15.50 31.67
N VAL A 723 -27.15 -14.70 30.78
CA VAL A 723 -27.29 -14.87 29.32
C VAL A 723 -26.66 -16.18 28.84
N LYS A 724 -25.58 -16.65 29.48
CA LYS A 724 -24.95 -17.96 29.17
C LYS A 724 -25.70 -19.18 29.72
N LEU A 725 -26.51 -19.00 30.77
CA LEU A 725 -27.26 -20.07 31.43
C LEU A 725 -28.75 -20.12 31.05
N SER A 726 -29.22 -19.18 30.21
CA SER A 726 -30.57 -19.22 29.64
C SER A 726 -30.57 -20.14 28.40
N PRO A 727 -31.35 -21.24 28.40
CA PRO A 727 -31.37 -22.22 27.30
C PRO A 727 -31.94 -21.68 25.98
#